data_AF-A0A135SS28-F1
#
_entry.id   AF-A0A135SS28-F1
#
_cell.length_a   1.000
_cell.length_b   1.000
_cell.length_c   1.000
_cell.angle_alpha   90.00
_cell.angle_beta   90.00
_cell.angle_gamma   90.00
#
_symmetry.space_group_name_H-M   'P 1'
#
loop_
_entity.id
_entity.type
_entity.pdbx_description
1 polymer ?
#
loop_
_entity_poly.entity_id
_entity_poly.type
_entity_poly.pdbx_seq_one_letter_code
_entity_poly.pdbx_strand_id
1 'polypeptide(L)'
;MTTNTTEEGRHTAIDDGSITGSGGDDKYAPSQAVKLETIGEEALVIDPVIEKRVLRKIDLFLMPAMVIGYGLVYYDKAILGSAALFGMTGDLHLSIVDASVTPPKTDTTRLSWATSIFYFGQLIGSYPMTYLLQRFNTRWTLGPVVMIWAVICAGTAGVTTWQGLLVQRFFLGFTESVIPTAFMTTVSGYYTQREQALRQSWWFSGTGWFTIIGSALNYGFAQIQGGSLTPWQYIYVLAGGLTFLFGIWCFFLPNSPLTAWFLTAEERVVAIERLRQGQTGVKNQTIKTAQIKEALLDAKVWLVALTMASGYTVNGAVSGFGPLIVSTFGYSALDSILFQFPLGAICAIGIPLSGWLCSKYRNIRIPVLIGCTLPVIAGFVIIWKSDWGHRPVAPVVGYSLIGFFGPVVSLTVTLGASNVAGETKKSFMASAVFVAYCVGNIVGPQLVKSETKAQHYPELWTGLIICYCITIFSSSGLYVILYRENRRRDALGLDESERDRLAFKDLTDKENEHFRYVLMPGEIRRVAVIGAGPAGAIATDALVKEQAFDVVRVFERRDLAGGTWVYTPELPPRIPSLRALVEQRANAPIEIPRNFPTETPRSEKNNSHQLRYSDTGIHETLHSNITPEIMAFTQEPIPQVLSDRTLAQYGPGAPFRHRELIREWVEGIFTRGGHDKLIEFSTTVELAEKRGEEWILTLRKVVPGKSKDYWWQETFDAVVVASGHFYLPYIPEIPGLVEFDEKFPGRLKHSKHFRDAEEFRGKKVIVVGGSVSAFDALHDIRQVSQKPVIASLREPLAAFGWAPFTHPDITIKPQITSFCPKSGRITFSDGSIVDEVDTVVFATGYDFSFPFLPKQKVQNRRVPGLYQHVFNIDDPTLAFVGMVTGGFTFRVFEWQAVAAARVFANRGKLPPRIEQEKWEKERLEYKGDGIPFFTLSPDFEKYFEALRSIAGEPVPGTTGRLLPKFDPKWLEAFSEVINARVEWWKKETKKAEEQLKLEFKPKL
;
A
#
# COMPACT_ATOMS: atom_id res chain seq x y z
N MET A 1 30.22 -58.15 -40.15
CA MET A 1 30.57 -57.23 -41.26
C MET A 1 29.52 -56.13 -41.31
N THR A 2 29.97 -54.89 -41.56
CA THR A 2 29.22 -53.68 -42.00
C THR A 2 28.21 -53.06 -41.00
N THR A 3 28.55 -51.96 -40.29
CA THR A 3 28.56 -50.49 -40.63
C THR A 3 27.14 -49.87 -40.71
N ASN A 4 26.74 -48.93 -39.83
CA ASN A 4 26.97 -47.45 -39.84
C ASN A 4 26.65 -46.80 -41.21
N THR A 5 25.94 -45.67 -41.39
CA THR A 5 25.51 -44.51 -40.55
C THR A 5 24.64 -43.60 -41.45
N THR A 6 23.79 -42.72 -40.90
CA THR A 6 23.09 -41.63 -41.63
C THR A 6 23.46 -40.25 -41.07
N GLU A 7 23.58 -39.27 -41.97
CA GLU A 7 24.21 -37.94 -41.82
C GLU A 7 23.41 -36.87 -41.06
N GLU A 8 24.19 -35.95 -40.46
CA GLU A 8 23.84 -34.67 -39.84
C GLU A 8 24.12 -33.47 -40.78
N GLY A 9 23.43 -32.35 -40.53
CA GLY A 9 23.71 -31.02 -41.09
C GLY A 9 24.29 -30.05 -40.05
N ARG A 10 25.31 -29.28 -40.47
CA ARG A 10 26.26 -28.45 -39.71
C ARG A 10 25.68 -27.20 -39.01
N HIS A 11 26.17 -26.93 -37.79
CA HIS A 11 26.46 -25.59 -37.26
C HIS A 11 27.85 -25.59 -36.59
N THR A 12 28.67 -24.61 -36.92
CA THR A 12 30.10 -24.48 -36.55
C THR A 12 30.29 -23.82 -35.18
N ALA A 13 31.13 -24.44 -34.35
CA ALA A 13 31.62 -23.99 -33.05
C ALA A 13 32.93 -23.16 -33.16
N ILE A 14 33.14 -22.26 -32.19
CA ILE A 14 34.43 -21.60 -31.87
C ILE A 14 34.50 -21.65 -30.33
N ASP A 15 35.12 -22.67 -29.74
CA ASP A 15 36.55 -22.88 -29.41
C ASP A 15 36.97 -22.15 -28.12
N ASP A 16 36.98 -22.91 -27.03
CA ASP A 16 37.40 -22.53 -25.68
C ASP A 16 38.92 -22.70 -25.55
N GLY A 17 39.65 -21.58 -25.63
CA GLY A 17 41.09 -21.52 -25.39
C GLY A 17 41.42 -21.17 -23.94
N SER A 18 41.87 -22.17 -23.18
CA SER A 18 42.50 -22.01 -21.88
C SER A 18 43.89 -21.35 -21.99
N ILE A 19 44.17 -20.36 -21.14
CA ILE A 19 45.54 -19.85 -20.93
C ILE A 19 45.82 -19.79 -19.43
N THR A 20 46.76 -20.63 -19.01
CA THR A 20 47.52 -20.54 -17.76
C THR A 20 48.82 -19.75 -17.99
N GLY A 21 49.12 -18.78 -17.13
CA GLY A 21 50.43 -18.10 -16.99
C GLY A 21 50.37 -17.17 -15.78
N SER A 22 50.94 -17.56 -14.63
CA SER A 22 52.29 -17.27 -14.13
C SER A 22 52.36 -15.97 -13.33
N GLY A 23 52.97 -16.07 -12.14
CA GLY A 23 52.87 -15.08 -11.06
C GLY A 23 53.52 -13.72 -11.34
N GLY A 24 52.98 -12.72 -10.65
CA GLY A 24 53.52 -11.39 -10.49
C GLY A 24 52.84 -10.76 -9.26
N ASP A 25 53.64 -10.46 -8.24
CA ASP A 25 53.22 -9.74 -7.04
C ASP A 25 52.62 -8.38 -7.41
N ASP A 26 51.33 -8.19 -7.15
CA ASP A 26 50.73 -6.86 -7.06
C ASP A 26 50.00 -6.72 -5.71
N LYS A 27 50.75 -6.17 -4.74
CA LYS A 27 50.28 -5.80 -3.40
C LYS A 27 49.36 -4.58 -3.46
N TYR A 28 48.14 -4.70 -3.96
CA TYR A 28 47.02 -3.80 -3.62
C TYR A 28 45.69 -4.51 -3.90
N ALA A 29 45.27 -5.40 -3.00
CA ALA A 29 43.94 -6.03 -3.09
C ALA A 29 42.84 -5.00 -2.81
N PRO A 30 41.92 -4.70 -3.77
CA PRO A 30 40.68 -4.01 -3.43
C PRO A 30 39.75 -5.01 -2.75
N SER A 31 39.11 -4.58 -1.65
CA SER A 31 38.07 -5.33 -0.96
C SER A 31 37.12 -6.04 -1.95
N GLN A 32 36.95 -7.36 -1.81
CA GLN A 32 36.11 -8.21 -2.66
C GLN A 32 34.80 -7.50 -3.07
N ALA A 33 34.72 -7.05 -4.31
CA ALA A 33 33.48 -6.58 -4.92
C ALA A 33 32.64 -7.81 -5.28
N VAL A 34 31.36 -7.81 -4.90
CA VAL A 34 30.42 -8.85 -5.32
C VAL A 34 30.23 -8.71 -6.83
N LYS A 35 30.40 -9.79 -7.61
CA LYS A 35 30.12 -9.78 -9.06
C LYS A 35 28.61 -9.88 -9.28
N LEU A 36 28.05 -9.14 -10.24
CA LEU A 36 26.60 -9.18 -10.51
C LEU A 36 26.10 -10.62 -10.80
N GLU A 37 26.94 -11.43 -11.44
CA GLU A 37 26.71 -12.86 -11.75
C GLU A 37 26.55 -13.76 -10.52
N THR A 38 26.99 -13.31 -9.34
CA THR A 38 26.79 -14.07 -8.08
C THR A 38 25.41 -13.86 -7.47
N ILE A 39 24.62 -12.92 -8.01
CA ILE A 39 23.21 -12.73 -7.64
C ILE A 39 22.39 -13.55 -8.64
N GLY A 40 21.66 -14.55 -8.15
CA GLY A 40 20.87 -15.46 -9.00
C GLY A 40 19.81 -14.74 -9.84
N GLU A 41 19.27 -15.43 -10.85
CA GLU A 41 18.21 -14.87 -11.70
C GLU A 41 16.90 -14.62 -10.94
N GLU A 42 16.68 -15.33 -9.83
CA GLU A 42 15.49 -15.23 -8.96
C GLU A 42 15.72 -14.27 -7.78
N ALA A 43 14.64 -13.66 -7.30
CA ALA A 43 14.70 -12.77 -6.15
C ALA A 43 15.08 -13.50 -4.85
N LEU A 44 15.97 -12.90 -4.07
CA LEU A 44 16.33 -13.41 -2.73
C LEU A 44 15.39 -12.83 -1.67
N VAL A 45 14.96 -13.68 -0.72
CA VAL A 45 14.16 -13.22 0.43
C VAL A 45 15.07 -12.47 1.41
N ILE A 46 14.85 -11.17 1.57
CA ILE A 46 15.63 -10.30 2.47
C ILE A 46 14.87 -10.09 3.79
N ASP A 47 15.59 -10.17 4.92
CA ASP A 47 15.06 -9.73 6.21
C ASP A 47 14.80 -8.20 6.22
N PRO A 48 13.55 -7.75 6.46
CA PRO A 48 13.19 -6.33 6.51
C PRO A 48 14.00 -5.50 7.52
N VAL A 49 14.51 -6.11 8.60
CA VAL A 49 15.33 -5.43 9.60
C VAL A 49 16.71 -5.10 9.03
N ILE A 50 17.30 -6.04 8.28
CA ILE A 50 18.61 -5.86 7.63
C ILE A 50 18.47 -4.83 6.51
N GLU A 51 17.43 -4.93 5.69
CA GLU A 51 17.12 -3.95 4.63
C GLU A 51 17.06 -2.51 5.18
N LYS A 52 16.30 -2.28 6.26
CA LYS A 52 16.19 -0.95 6.88
C LYS A 52 17.52 -0.45 7.44
N ARG A 53 18.34 -1.35 8.00
CA ARG A 53 19.68 -1.02 8.51
C ARG A 53 20.61 -0.60 7.39
N VAL A 54 20.63 -1.36 6.28
CA VAL A 54 21.45 -1.06 5.09
C VAL A 54 21.03 0.29 4.49
N LEU A 55 19.73 0.52 4.31
CA LEU A 55 19.22 1.80 3.81
C LEU A 55 19.69 2.98 4.68
N ARG A 56 19.58 2.86 6.01
CA ARG A 56 20.05 3.91 6.93
C ARG A 56 21.54 4.19 6.81
N LYS A 57 22.38 3.15 6.64
CA LYS A 57 23.82 3.33 6.43
C LYS A 57 24.12 4.08 5.13
N ILE A 58 23.41 3.74 4.04
CA ILE A 58 23.54 4.42 2.75
C ILE A 58 23.11 5.89 2.88
N ASP A 59 21.96 6.16 3.52
CA ASP A 59 21.45 7.51 3.76
C ASP A 59 22.45 8.36 4.57
N LEU A 60 22.96 7.84 5.69
CA LEU A 60 23.89 8.54 6.58
C LEU A 60 25.22 8.89 5.92
N PHE A 61 25.63 8.12 4.91
CA PHE A 61 26.86 8.38 4.17
C PHE A 61 26.65 9.32 2.99
N LEU A 62 25.66 9.03 2.12
CA LEU A 62 25.47 9.77 0.87
C LEU A 62 24.77 11.12 1.08
N MET A 63 23.69 11.17 1.87
CA MET A 63 22.85 12.38 1.93
C MET A 63 23.59 13.61 2.47
N PRO A 64 24.41 13.54 3.55
CA PRO A 64 25.15 14.71 4.03
C PRO A 64 26.11 15.28 2.98
N ALA A 65 26.87 14.40 2.31
CA ALA A 65 27.79 14.82 1.25
C ALA A 65 27.05 15.49 0.09
N MET A 66 25.90 14.95 -0.30
CA MET A 66 25.12 15.49 -1.40
C MET A 66 24.42 16.81 -1.05
N VAL A 67 23.91 16.97 0.17
CA VAL A 67 23.34 18.25 0.66
C VAL A 67 24.39 19.34 0.68
N ILE A 68 25.59 19.05 1.21
CA ILE A 68 26.70 20.01 1.26
C ILE A 68 27.18 20.33 -0.15
N GLY A 69 27.42 19.32 -0.98
CA GLY A 69 27.88 19.51 -2.36
C GLY A 69 26.95 20.37 -3.20
N TYR A 70 25.65 20.08 -3.16
CA TYR A 70 24.67 20.87 -3.91
C TYR A 70 24.40 22.23 -3.26
N GLY A 71 24.59 22.34 -1.95
CA GLY A 71 24.62 23.60 -1.24
C GLY A 71 25.73 24.53 -1.73
N LEU A 72 26.95 24.01 -1.92
CA LEU A 72 28.09 24.76 -2.46
C LEU A 72 27.86 25.20 -3.91
N VAL A 73 27.28 24.32 -4.74
CA VAL A 73 26.81 24.64 -6.11
C VAL A 73 25.88 25.86 -6.07
N TYR A 74 24.90 25.86 -5.16
CA TYR A 74 23.95 26.96 -5.07
C TYR A 74 24.59 28.24 -4.52
N TYR A 75 25.46 28.12 -3.51
CA TYR A 75 26.16 29.27 -2.93
C TYR A 75 26.99 30.00 -3.98
N ASP A 76 27.79 29.29 -4.79
CA ASP A 76 28.60 29.89 -5.86
C ASP A 76 27.78 30.73 -6.86
N LYS A 77 26.57 30.26 -7.21
CA LYS A 77 25.63 31.01 -8.06
C LYS A 77 25.08 32.24 -7.37
N ALA A 78 24.66 32.09 -6.11
CA ALA A 78 24.00 33.15 -5.34
C ALA A 78 24.97 34.27 -4.92
N ILE A 79 26.27 33.98 -4.80
CA ILE A 79 27.30 34.97 -4.42
C ILE A 79 27.29 36.18 -5.36
N LEU A 80 27.02 36.00 -6.67
CA LEU A 80 27.02 37.11 -7.63
C LEU A 80 26.04 38.22 -7.23
N GLY A 81 24.85 37.88 -6.72
CA GLY A 81 23.86 38.85 -6.28
C GLY A 81 24.29 39.65 -5.04
N SER A 82 25.01 39.01 -4.11
CA SER A 82 25.60 39.71 -2.95
C SER A 82 26.84 40.52 -3.35
N ALA A 83 27.70 39.97 -4.20
CA ALA A 83 28.88 40.66 -4.74
C ALA A 83 28.51 41.95 -5.46
N ALA A 84 27.39 41.96 -6.19
CA ALA A 84 26.86 43.14 -6.86
C ALA A 84 26.55 44.30 -5.88
N LEU A 85 26.14 44.00 -4.64
CA LEU A 85 25.92 44.97 -3.57
C LEU A 85 27.22 45.39 -2.87
N PHE A 86 28.29 44.59 -2.98
CA PHE A 86 29.57 44.77 -2.29
C PHE A 86 30.64 45.45 -3.16
N GLY A 87 30.22 46.25 -4.15
CA GLY A 87 31.12 47.05 -4.97
C GLY A 87 31.48 46.46 -6.34
N MET A 88 31.20 45.17 -6.58
CA MET A 88 31.55 44.51 -7.85
C MET A 88 30.93 45.20 -9.08
N THR A 89 29.71 45.73 -8.95
CA THR A 89 29.02 46.45 -10.03
C THR A 89 29.76 47.72 -10.45
N GLY A 90 30.37 48.43 -9.49
CA GLY A 90 31.21 49.60 -9.73
C GLY A 90 32.58 49.21 -10.27
N ASP A 91 33.28 48.30 -9.58
CA ASP A 91 34.65 47.86 -9.91
C ASP A 91 34.77 47.31 -11.33
N LEU A 92 33.74 46.59 -11.80
CA LEU A 92 33.74 45.94 -13.12
C LEU A 92 32.84 46.66 -14.14
N HIS A 93 32.25 47.81 -13.79
CA HIS A 93 31.32 48.55 -14.66
C HIS A 93 30.16 47.70 -15.21
N LEU A 94 29.50 46.93 -14.33
CA LEU A 94 28.36 46.06 -14.68
C LEU A 94 27.02 46.79 -14.73
N SER A 95 26.96 47.97 -14.12
CA SER A 95 25.82 48.88 -14.16
C SER A 95 26.28 50.22 -14.73
N ILE A 96 25.70 50.65 -15.84
CA ILE A 96 26.04 51.91 -16.50
C ILE A 96 24.91 52.91 -16.25
N VAL A 97 25.24 54.04 -15.62
CA VAL A 97 24.29 55.13 -15.42
C VAL A 97 24.48 56.15 -16.53
N ASP A 98 23.47 56.29 -17.39
CA ASP A 98 23.40 57.38 -18.37
C ASP A 98 22.76 58.61 -17.72
N ALA A 99 23.63 59.54 -17.32
CA ALA A 99 23.23 60.81 -16.72
C ALA A 99 22.79 61.86 -17.76
N SER A 100 22.85 61.56 -19.07
CA SER A 100 22.48 62.51 -20.14
C SER A 100 20.97 62.62 -20.37
N VAL A 101 20.19 61.67 -19.83
CA VAL A 101 18.71 61.63 -19.92
C VAL A 101 18.06 61.94 -18.57
N THR A 102 16.88 62.58 -18.58
CA THR A 102 16.11 62.92 -17.37
C THR A 102 14.75 62.21 -17.35
N PRO A 103 14.47 61.35 -16.36
CA PRO A 103 15.35 60.95 -15.26
C PRO A 103 16.55 60.07 -15.72
N PRO A 104 17.67 60.05 -14.96
CA PRO A 104 18.83 59.22 -15.28
C PRO A 104 18.46 57.76 -15.51
N LYS A 105 19.07 57.15 -16.52
CA LYS A 105 18.76 55.77 -16.94
C LYS A 105 19.88 54.83 -16.53
N THR A 106 19.57 53.76 -15.81
CA THR A 106 20.55 52.74 -15.41
C THR A 106 20.39 51.49 -16.26
N ASP A 107 21.44 51.11 -17.01
CA ASP A 107 21.52 49.87 -17.78
C ASP A 107 22.30 48.80 -17.00
N THR A 108 21.65 47.67 -16.73
CA THR A 108 22.21 46.50 -16.04
C THR A 108 22.43 45.30 -16.97
N THR A 109 22.38 45.50 -18.29
CA THR A 109 22.51 44.43 -19.30
C THR A 109 23.78 43.60 -19.10
N ARG A 110 24.91 44.23 -18.73
CA ARG A 110 26.17 43.53 -18.43
C ARG A 110 26.05 42.58 -17.24
N LEU A 111 25.33 42.99 -16.19
CA LEU A 111 25.04 42.13 -15.04
C LEU A 111 24.13 40.96 -15.45
N SER A 112 23.08 41.21 -16.25
CA SER A 112 22.19 40.15 -16.75
C SER A 112 22.97 39.11 -17.58
N TRP A 113 23.89 39.54 -18.44
CA TRP A 113 24.78 38.64 -19.17
C TRP A 113 25.79 37.93 -18.29
N ALA A 114 26.34 38.59 -17.26
CA ALA A 114 27.20 37.94 -16.27
C ALA A 114 26.46 36.82 -15.53
N THR A 115 25.19 37.03 -15.15
CA THR A 115 24.36 35.95 -14.57
C THR A 115 24.07 34.85 -15.59
N SER A 116 23.78 35.21 -16.85
CA SER A 116 23.32 34.25 -17.87
C SER A 116 24.45 33.38 -18.45
N ILE A 117 25.64 33.93 -18.69
CA ILE A 117 26.75 33.23 -19.38
C ILE A 117 27.25 32.01 -18.62
N PHE A 118 27.15 32.04 -17.30
CA PHE A 118 27.41 30.88 -16.44
C PHE A 118 26.57 29.68 -16.87
N TYR A 119 25.27 29.89 -17.10
CA TYR A 119 24.35 28.83 -17.49
C TYR A 119 24.58 28.36 -18.93
N PHE A 120 25.17 29.16 -19.83
CA PHE A 120 25.63 28.67 -21.13
C PHE A 120 26.77 27.67 -20.99
N GLY A 121 27.75 27.97 -20.14
CA GLY A 121 28.82 27.03 -19.80
C GLY A 121 28.26 25.73 -19.21
N GLN A 122 27.34 25.86 -18.25
CA GLN A 122 26.70 24.71 -17.60
C GLN A 122 25.86 23.87 -18.59
N LEU A 123 25.13 24.53 -19.50
CA LEU A 123 24.34 23.88 -20.54
C LEU A 123 25.22 23.01 -21.45
N ILE A 124 26.36 23.56 -21.90
CA ILE A 124 27.30 22.83 -22.76
C ILE A 124 27.96 21.69 -21.98
N GLY A 125 28.30 21.90 -20.71
CA GLY A 125 28.94 20.89 -19.87
C GLY A 125 28.03 19.73 -19.45
N SER A 126 26.70 19.95 -19.38
CA SER A 126 25.75 19.00 -18.80
C SER A 126 25.80 17.60 -19.45
N TYR A 127 25.80 17.50 -20.78
CA TYR A 127 25.89 16.19 -21.46
C TYR A 127 27.30 15.58 -21.39
N PRO A 128 28.38 16.27 -21.81
CA PRO A 128 29.74 15.71 -21.75
C PRO A 128 30.14 15.23 -20.35
N MET A 129 29.87 16.03 -19.31
CA MET A 129 30.25 15.68 -17.93
C MET A 129 29.44 14.49 -17.40
N THR A 130 28.15 14.39 -17.74
CA THR A 130 27.32 13.25 -17.33
C THR A 130 27.76 11.96 -18.00
N TYR A 131 28.09 12.01 -19.30
CA TYR A 131 28.64 10.84 -19.99
C TYR A 131 30.04 10.46 -19.53
N LEU A 132 30.85 11.44 -19.10
CA LEU A 132 32.13 11.18 -18.45
C LEU A 132 31.94 10.40 -17.15
N LEU A 133 30.96 10.77 -16.32
CA LEU A 133 30.59 10.07 -15.08
C LEU A 133 29.99 8.67 -15.30
N GLN A 134 29.29 8.48 -16.41
CA GLN A 134 28.81 7.16 -16.80
C GLN A 134 30.01 6.28 -17.17
N ARG A 135 30.87 6.77 -18.07
CA ARG A 135 31.98 6.00 -18.64
C ARG A 135 33.08 5.68 -17.64
N PHE A 136 33.35 6.60 -16.73
CA PHE A 136 34.42 6.46 -15.74
C PHE A 136 33.89 6.28 -14.32
N ASN A 137 34.79 5.91 -13.42
CA ASN A 137 34.46 5.76 -12.00
C ASN A 137 34.10 7.11 -11.40
N THR A 138 32.96 7.19 -10.70
CA THR A 138 32.43 8.40 -10.06
C THR A 138 33.51 9.09 -9.21
N ARG A 139 34.21 8.34 -8.35
CA ARG A 139 35.22 8.90 -7.43
C ARG A 139 36.40 9.59 -8.13
N TRP A 140 36.84 9.02 -9.26
CA TRP A 140 38.01 9.51 -10.02
C TRP A 140 37.63 10.56 -11.05
N THR A 141 36.33 10.79 -11.25
CA THR A 141 35.82 11.81 -12.15
C THR A 141 35.38 13.04 -11.35
N LEU A 142 34.60 12.84 -10.29
CA LEU A 142 33.98 13.93 -9.54
C LEU A 142 35.01 14.75 -8.75
N GLY A 143 35.95 14.11 -8.05
CA GLY A 143 36.96 14.80 -7.23
C GLY A 143 37.80 15.81 -8.02
N PRO A 144 38.49 15.40 -9.09
CA PRO A 144 39.29 16.32 -9.91
C PRO A 144 38.46 17.45 -10.52
N VAL A 145 37.27 17.15 -11.06
CA VAL A 145 36.42 18.18 -11.68
C VAL A 145 35.95 19.21 -10.65
N VAL A 146 35.58 18.79 -9.44
CA VAL A 146 35.19 19.70 -8.36
C VAL A 146 36.35 20.56 -7.87
N MET A 147 37.58 20.01 -7.83
CA MET A 147 38.76 20.80 -7.47
C MET A 147 39.10 21.84 -8.55
N ILE A 148 38.94 21.51 -9.83
CA ILE A 148 39.08 22.48 -10.94
C ILE A 148 38.02 23.57 -10.83
N TRP A 149 36.75 23.19 -10.59
CA TRP A 149 35.67 24.13 -10.29
C TRP A 149 36.05 25.07 -9.14
N ALA A 150 36.53 24.52 -8.02
CA ALA A 150 36.94 25.30 -6.85
C ALA A 150 38.02 26.36 -7.16
N VAL A 151 39.03 26.00 -7.96
CA VAL A 151 40.09 26.93 -8.39
C VAL A 151 39.52 28.03 -9.29
N ILE A 152 38.65 27.68 -10.24
CA ILE A 152 38.00 28.68 -11.12
C ILE A 152 37.09 29.61 -10.31
N CYS A 153 36.36 29.09 -9.32
CA CYS A 153 35.50 29.86 -8.41
C CYS A 153 36.34 30.88 -7.62
N ALA A 154 37.41 30.45 -6.96
CA ALA A 154 38.33 31.36 -6.26
C ALA A 154 38.96 32.40 -7.20
N GLY A 155 39.27 32.00 -8.44
CA GLY A 155 39.82 32.88 -9.48
C GLY A 155 38.92 34.07 -9.85
N THR A 156 37.62 34.04 -9.55
CA THR A 156 36.70 35.18 -9.75
C THR A 156 37.20 36.43 -9.01
N ALA A 157 37.83 36.27 -7.85
CA ALA A 157 38.38 37.37 -7.07
C ALA A 157 39.48 38.14 -7.80
N GLY A 158 40.16 37.54 -8.79
CA GLY A 158 41.21 38.18 -9.58
C GLY A 158 40.73 38.92 -10.81
N VAL A 159 39.42 38.94 -11.09
CA VAL A 159 38.86 39.58 -12.30
C VAL A 159 38.81 41.10 -12.14
N THR A 160 39.27 41.82 -13.15
CA THR A 160 39.33 43.30 -13.18
C THR A 160 38.49 43.94 -14.28
N THR A 161 37.88 43.15 -15.17
CA THR A 161 37.05 43.65 -16.29
C THR A 161 35.76 42.84 -16.42
N TRP A 162 34.69 43.45 -16.95
CA TRP A 162 33.43 42.73 -17.18
C TRP A 162 33.58 41.61 -18.22
N GLN A 163 34.44 41.78 -19.23
CA GLN A 163 34.71 40.71 -20.21
C GLN A 163 35.42 39.53 -19.56
N GLY A 164 36.41 39.79 -18.69
CA GLY A 164 37.08 38.76 -17.90
C GLY A 164 36.11 37.99 -17.02
N LEU A 165 35.11 38.69 -16.44
CA LEU A 165 34.06 38.07 -15.65
C LEU A 165 33.21 37.11 -16.49
N LEU A 166 32.85 37.49 -17.73
CA LEU A 166 32.06 36.62 -18.59
C LEU A 166 32.80 35.32 -18.94
N VAL A 167 34.09 35.43 -19.29
CA VAL A 167 34.94 34.26 -19.59
C VAL A 167 35.05 33.35 -18.36
N GLN A 168 35.34 33.93 -17.19
CA GLN A 168 35.45 33.18 -15.95
C GLN A 168 34.14 32.46 -15.62
N ARG A 169 32.99 33.15 -15.70
CA ARG A 169 31.66 32.60 -15.42
C ARG A 169 31.30 31.45 -16.35
N PHE A 170 31.66 31.53 -17.63
CA PHE A 170 31.46 30.44 -18.59
C PHE A 170 32.17 29.15 -18.16
N PHE A 171 33.47 29.24 -17.88
CA PHE A 171 34.25 28.06 -17.46
C PHE A 171 33.83 27.55 -16.07
N LEU A 172 33.41 28.45 -15.20
CA LEU A 172 32.84 28.10 -13.91
C LEU A 172 31.59 27.23 -14.09
N GLY A 173 30.63 27.68 -14.91
CA GLY A 173 29.42 26.90 -15.19
C GLY A 173 29.72 25.57 -15.88
N PHE A 174 30.67 25.54 -16.82
CA PHE A 174 31.08 24.33 -17.51
C PHE A 174 31.60 23.25 -16.53
N THR A 175 32.48 23.64 -15.60
CA THR A 175 33.07 22.71 -14.63
C THR A 175 32.10 22.29 -13.53
N GLU A 176 31.20 23.18 -13.10
CA GLU A 176 30.20 22.87 -12.07
C GLU A 176 29.10 21.91 -12.56
N SER A 177 28.85 21.87 -13.90
CA SER A 177 27.74 21.11 -14.51
C SER A 177 27.66 19.62 -14.15
N VAL A 178 28.75 19.03 -13.68
CA VAL A 178 28.86 17.62 -13.31
C VAL A 178 28.07 17.24 -12.05
N ILE A 179 27.96 18.14 -11.07
CA ILE A 179 27.43 17.79 -9.73
C ILE A 179 25.94 17.45 -9.75
N PRO A 180 25.05 18.27 -10.36
CA PRO A 180 23.62 18.01 -10.30
C PRO A 180 23.25 16.69 -11.00
N THR A 181 23.89 16.40 -12.14
CA THR A 181 23.66 15.17 -12.90
C THR A 181 24.28 13.95 -12.20
N ALA A 182 25.45 14.10 -11.56
CA ALA A 182 26.05 13.05 -10.72
C ALA A 182 25.10 12.64 -9.60
N PHE A 183 24.49 13.61 -8.92
CA PHE A 183 23.66 13.36 -7.76
C PHE A 183 22.32 12.73 -8.14
N MET A 184 21.69 13.22 -9.21
CA MET A 184 20.46 12.63 -9.74
C MET A 184 20.66 11.17 -10.17
N THR A 185 21.75 10.87 -10.88
CA THR A 185 22.08 9.51 -11.34
C THR A 185 22.54 8.61 -10.19
N THR A 186 23.28 9.14 -9.20
CA THR A 186 23.66 8.40 -7.99
C THR A 186 22.43 7.98 -7.20
N VAL A 187 21.46 8.87 -6.98
CA VAL A 187 20.21 8.49 -6.28
C VAL A 187 19.43 7.44 -7.08
N SER A 188 19.41 7.55 -8.41
CA SER A 188 18.76 6.56 -9.28
C SER A 188 19.45 5.19 -9.25
N GLY A 189 20.74 5.13 -8.90
CA GLY A 189 21.54 3.90 -8.83
C GLY A 189 21.68 3.26 -7.44
N TYR A 190 21.29 3.96 -6.37
CA TYR A 190 21.38 3.47 -4.98
C TYR A 190 20.02 3.27 -4.30
N TYR A 191 18.94 3.80 -4.88
CA TYR A 191 17.62 3.82 -4.24
C TYR A 191 16.52 3.34 -5.19
N THR A 192 15.53 2.64 -4.64
CA THR A 192 14.35 2.20 -5.38
C THR A 192 13.49 3.40 -5.81
N GLN A 193 12.65 3.27 -6.84
CA GLN A 193 11.77 4.36 -7.33
C GLN A 193 10.90 5.00 -6.22
N ARG A 194 10.57 4.23 -5.17
CA ARG A 194 9.81 4.71 -4.00
C ARG A 194 10.66 5.57 -3.07
N GLU A 195 11.90 5.17 -2.85
CA GLU A 195 12.84 5.87 -1.96
C GLU A 195 13.38 7.16 -2.58
N GLN A 196 13.50 7.20 -3.91
CA GLN A 196 14.12 8.30 -4.65
C GLN A 196 13.49 9.66 -4.34
N ALA A 197 12.17 9.80 -4.20
CA ALA A 197 11.54 11.12 -4.03
C ALA A 197 12.06 11.91 -2.82
N LEU A 198 12.20 11.23 -1.69
CA LEU A 198 12.72 11.86 -0.47
C LEU A 198 14.22 12.17 -0.61
N ARG A 199 15.02 11.28 -1.21
CA ARG A 199 16.48 11.48 -1.36
C ARG A 199 16.82 12.54 -2.40
N GLN A 200 16.10 12.56 -3.52
CA GLN A 200 16.19 13.63 -4.52
C GLN A 200 15.89 14.99 -3.87
N SER A 201 14.85 15.04 -3.02
CA SER A 201 14.51 16.26 -2.28
C SER A 201 15.55 16.64 -1.25
N TRP A 202 16.12 15.69 -0.50
CA TRP A 202 17.12 16.01 0.52
C TRP A 202 18.34 16.74 -0.05
N TRP A 203 19.02 16.17 -1.05
CA TRP A 203 20.21 16.85 -1.57
C TRP A 203 19.84 18.16 -2.28
N PHE A 204 18.70 18.22 -2.97
CA PHE A 204 18.24 19.44 -3.63
C PHE A 204 17.87 20.53 -2.61
N SER A 205 17.48 20.17 -1.38
CA SER A 205 17.22 21.14 -0.31
C SER A 205 18.47 21.91 0.12
N GLY A 206 19.67 21.48 -0.29
CA GLY A 206 20.90 22.24 -0.18
C GLY A 206 20.74 23.67 -0.72
N THR A 207 19.93 23.88 -1.76
CA THR A 207 19.54 25.21 -2.26
C THR A 207 18.95 26.11 -1.17
N GLY A 208 18.00 25.60 -0.38
CA GLY A 208 17.39 26.38 0.70
C GLY A 208 18.34 26.61 1.86
N TRP A 209 19.03 25.56 2.30
CA TRP A 209 19.98 25.65 3.42
C TRP A 209 21.11 26.64 3.13
N PHE A 210 21.70 26.60 1.93
CA PHE A 210 22.78 27.50 1.55
C PHE A 210 22.30 28.88 1.09
N THR A 211 21.01 29.06 0.81
CA THR A 211 20.43 30.42 0.77
C THR A 211 20.56 31.07 2.15
N ILE A 212 20.24 30.37 3.23
CA ILE A 212 20.33 30.89 4.61
C ILE A 212 21.78 31.04 5.04
N ILE A 213 22.55 29.94 5.00
CA ILE A 213 23.95 29.91 5.45
C ILE A 213 24.80 30.88 4.63
N GLY A 214 24.65 30.86 3.30
CA GLY A 214 25.39 31.75 2.41
C GLY A 214 25.04 33.21 2.62
N SER A 215 23.77 33.55 2.82
CA SER A 215 23.37 34.94 3.12
C SER A 215 23.89 35.40 4.49
N ALA A 216 23.95 34.51 5.49
CA ALA A 216 24.54 34.82 6.79
C ALA A 216 26.05 35.10 6.68
N LEU A 217 26.78 34.28 5.92
CA LEU A 217 28.20 34.51 5.63
C LEU A 217 28.39 35.84 4.91
N ASN A 218 27.63 36.08 3.84
CA ASN A 218 27.72 37.32 3.06
C ASN A 218 27.42 38.56 3.91
N TYR A 219 26.44 38.50 4.81
CA TYR A 219 26.15 39.58 5.77
C TYR A 219 27.34 39.90 6.68
N GLY A 220 28.11 38.89 7.09
CA GLY A 220 29.35 39.07 7.85
C GLY A 220 30.47 39.71 7.00
N PHE A 221 30.69 39.22 5.78
CA PHE A 221 31.71 39.76 4.87
C PHE A 221 31.40 41.18 4.40
N ALA A 222 30.12 41.55 4.28
CA ALA A 222 29.66 42.90 3.95
C ALA A 222 30.22 43.99 4.88
N GLN A 223 30.59 43.60 6.10
CA GLN A 223 31.01 44.53 7.17
C GLN A 223 32.52 44.68 7.26
N ILE A 224 33.30 43.99 6.41
CA ILE A 224 34.75 44.14 6.38
C ILE A 224 35.10 45.53 5.83
N GLN A 225 35.74 46.36 6.67
CA GLN A 225 36.14 47.73 6.33
C GLN A 225 37.65 47.90 6.09
N GLY A 226 38.45 46.82 6.16
CA GLY A 226 39.90 46.88 5.98
C GLY A 226 40.47 45.58 5.41
N GLY A 227 41.64 45.67 4.76
CA GLY A 227 42.29 44.55 4.08
C GLY A 227 42.82 44.94 2.69
N SER A 228 43.49 44.01 2.01
CA SER A 228 44.02 44.20 0.65
C SER A 228 43.03 43.84 -0.46
N LEU A 229 41.92 43.18 -0.12
CA LEU A 229 40.86 42.80 -1.06
C LEU A 229 39.57 43.55 -0.74
N THR A 230 38.73 43.73 -1.76
CA THR A 230 37.37 44.24 -1.60
C THR A 230 36.44 43.17 -0.99
N PRO A 231 35.33 43.55 -0.33
CA PRO A 231 34.43 42.60 0.33
C PRO A 231 33.89 41.49 -0.59
N TRP A 232 33.65 41.79 -1.88
CA TRP A 232 33.18 40.79 -2.85
C TRP A 232 34.25 39.78 -3.27
N GLN A 233 35.54 40.16 -3.22
CA GLN A 233 36.64 39.24 -3.54
C GLN A 233 36.82 38.19 -2.43
N TYR A 234 36.69 38.58 -1.16
CA TYR A 234 36.81 37.66 -0.02
C TYR A 234 35.79 36.51 -0.07
N ILE A 235 34.54 36.79 -0.42
CA ILE A 235 33.49 35.76 -0.47
C ILE A 235 33.73 34.70 -1.56
N TYR A 236 34.32 35.07 -2.70
CA TYR A 236 34.72 34.11 -3.75
C TYR A 236 35.91 33.24 -3.35
N VAL A 237 36.91 33.80 -2.67
CA VAL A 237 38.04 33.02 -2.15
C VAL A 237 37.56 31.99 -1.13
N LEU A 238 36.65 32.37 -0.23
CA LEU A 238 36.04 31.44 0.73
C LEU A 238 35.26 30.34 0.02
N ALA A 239 34.41 30.70 -0.94
CA ALA A 239 33.59 29.74 -1.68
C ALA A 239 34.46 28.72 -2.43
N GLY A 240 35.51 29.17 -3.11
CA GLY A 240 36.48 28.28 -3.75
C GLY A 240 37.20 27.39 -2.75
N GLY A 241 37.63 27.92 -1.60
CA GLY A 241 38.27 27.13 -0.54
C GLY A 241 37.40 26.01 0.02
N LEU A 242 36.14 26.31 0.35
CA LEU A 242 35.17 25.30 0.82
C LEU A 242 34.87 24.25 -0.25
N THR A 243 34.77 24.66 -1.51
CA THR A 243 34.54 23.77 -2.65
C THR A 243 35.74 22.85 -2.90
N PHE A 244 36.97 23.34 -2.69
CA PHE A 244 38.18 22.54 -2.83
C PHE A 244 38.23 21.40 -1.80
N LEU A 245 37.90 21.71 -0.54
CA LEU A 245 37.77 20.70 0.53
C LEU A 245 36.69 19.67 0.21
N PHE A 246 35.57 20.11 -0.37
CA PHE A 246 34.52 19.21 -0.84
C PHE A 246 34.98 18.32 -2.02
N GLY A 247 35.82 18.86 -2.92
CA GLY A 247 36.46 18.08 -3.99
C GLY A 247 37.35 16.95 -3.46
N ILE A 248 38.09 17.20 -2.38
CA ILE A 248 38.85 16.15 -1.67
C ILE A 248 37.90 15.09 -1.10
N TRP A 249 36.77 15.50 -0.52
CA TRP A 249 35.78 14.55 0.00
C TRP A 249 35.15 13.68 -1.10
N CYS A 250 34.99 14.20 -2.32
CA CYS A 250 34.42 13.44 -3.45
C CYS A 250 35.24 12.18 -3.83
N PHE A 251 36.53 12.09 -3.49
CA PHE A 251 37.32 10.86 -3.70
C PHE A 251 36.86 9.67 -2.85
N PHE A 252 36.13 9.91 -1.77
CA PHE A 252 35.61 8.87 -0.88
C PHE A 252 34.21 8.38 -1.28
N LEU A 253 33.57 8.99 -2.29
CA LEU A 253 32.24 8.58 -2.75
C LEU A 253 32.32 7.27 -3.55
N PRO A 254 31.58 6.20 -3.18
CA PRO A 254 31.61 4.95 -3.92
C PRO A 254 30.91 5.04 -5.27
N ASN A 255 31.31 4.19 -6.22
CA ASN A 255 30.80 4.23 -7.59
C ASN A 255 29.40 3.61 -7.73
N SER A 256 29.11 2.59 -6.92
CA SER A 256 27.85 1.83 -6.94
C SER A 256 27.68 1.06 -5.62
N PRO A 257 26.46 0.58 -5.29
CA PRO A 257 26.24 -0.27 -4.10
C PRO A 257 27.19 -1.47 -4.03
N LEU A 258 27.56 -2.03 -5.19
CA LEU A 258 28.53 -3.15 -5.33
C LEU A 258 29.93 -2.82 -4.78
N THR A 259 30.33 -1.55 -4.85
CA THR A 259 31.68 -1.07 -4.51
C THR A 259 31.68 -0.17 -3.27
N ALA A 260 30.56 -0.10 -2.55
CA ALA A 260 30.40 0.70 -1.35
C ALA A 260 31.30 0.15 -0.22
N TRP A 261 32.43 0.83 0.01
CA TRP A 261 33.45 0.39 0.95
C TRP A 261 32.98 0.40 2.42
N PHE A 262 31.94 1.19 2.74
CA PHE A 262 31.34 1.26 4.08
C PHE A 262 30.26 0.19 4.36
N LEU A 263 29.91 -0.64 3.37
CA LEU A 263 29.00 -1.78 3.51
C LEU A 263 29.78 -3.09 3.58
N THR A 264 29.33 -4.03 4.42
CA THR A 264 29.85 -5.42 4.44
C THR A 264 29.45 -6.18 3.17
N ALA A 265 30.08 -7.33 2.90
CA ALA A 265 29.75 -8.14 1.71
C ALA A 265 28.26 -8.53 1.67
N GLU A 266 27.69 -8.95 2.80
CA GLU A 266 26.26 -9.27 2.94
C GLU A 266 25.38 -8.04 2.74
N GLU A 267 25.75 -6.89 3.33
CA GLU A 267 25.01 -5.65 3.19
C GLU A 267 25.00 -5.12 1.75
N ARG A 268 26.08 -5.36 0.98
CA ARG A 268 26.14 -5.03 -0.46
C ARG A 268 25.15 -5.86 -1.27
N VAL A 269 25.04 -7.17 -1.00
CA VAL A 269 24.04 -8.05 -1.64
C VAL A 269 22.64 -7.51 -1.37
N VAL A 270 22.32 -7.22 -0.12
CA VAL A 270 21.03 -6.62 0.28
C VAL A 270 20.78 -5.28 -0.42
N ALA A 271 21.80 -4.42 -0.51
CA ALA A 271 21.66 -3.12 -1.17
C ALA A 271 21.31 -3.24 -2.66
N ILE A 272 21.84 -4.25 -3.36
CA ILE A 272 21.59 -4.48 -4.80
C ILE A 272 20.25 -5.17 -4.99
N GLU A 273 19.96 -6.20 -4.20
CA GLU A 273 18.75 -6.99 -4.34
C GLU A 273 17.49 -6.14 -4.13
N ARG A 274 17.55 -5.14 -3.25
CA ARG A 274 16.49 -4.13 -3.12
C ARG A 274 16.19 -3.39 -4.41
N LEU A 275 17.20 -3.12 -5.24
CA LEU A 275 17.03 -2.40 -6.51
C LEU A 275 16.33 -3.25 -7.57
N ARG A 276 16.31 -4.58 -7.43
CA ARG A 276 15.59 -5.50 -8.33
C ARG A 276 14.11 -5.14 -8.47
N GLN A 277 13.48 -4.76 -7.35
CA GLN A 277 12.08 -4.37 -7.29
C GLN A 277 11.76 -3.14 -8.17
N GLY A 278 12.76 -2.29 -8.42
CA GLY A 278 12.61 -1.03 -9.14
C GLY A 278 12.76 -1.13 -10.66
N GLN A 279 13.24 -2.26 -11.22
CA GLN A 279 13.35 -2.50 -12.66
C GLN A 279 14.12 -1.39 -13.44
N THR A 280 15.03 -0.67 -12.78
CA THR A 280 15.73 0.51 -13.35
C THR A 280 17.12 0.21 -13.91
N GLY A 281 17.57 -1.05 -13.80
CA GLY A 281 18.92 -1.50 -14.17
C GLY A 281 20.01 -1.01 -13.20
N VAL A 282 21.16 -1.68 -13.22
CA VAL A 282 22.35 -1.33 -12.42
C VAL A 282 23.30 -0.46 -13.25
N LYS A 283 24.17 0.32 -12.58
CA LYS A 283 25.14 1.19 -13.24
C LYS A 283 25.96 0.42 -14.30
N ASN A 284 25.98 0.95 -15.52
CA ASN A 284 26.71 0.42 -16.67
C ASN A 284 27.63 1.50 -17.27
N GLN A 285 28.92 1.18 -17.39
CA GLN A 285 29.92 2.11 -17.94
C GLN A 285 29.87 2.25 -19.46
N THR A 286 29.11 1.41 -20.14
CA THR A 286 29.00 1.42 -21.61
C THR A 286 27.90 2.37 -22.06
N ILE A 287 28.25 3.29 -22.96
CA ILE A 287 27.28 4.22 -23.56
C ILE A 287 26.56 3.52 -24.72
N LYS A 288 25.23 3.42 -24.63
CA LYS A 288 24.38 2.75 -25.63
C LYS A 288 23.67 3.75 -26.54
N THR A 289 24.08 3.84 -27.80
CA THR A 289 23.48 4.76 -28.78
C THR A 289 21.98 4.52 -29.01
N ALA A 290 21.52 3.27 -28.92
CA ALA A 290 20.09 2.93 -29.02
C ALA A 290 19.24 3.64 -27.96
N GLN A 291 19.71 3.65 -26.70
CA GLN A 291 19.02 4.34 -25.60
C GLN A 291 19.01 5.86 -25.78
N ILE A 292 20.05 6.44 -26.40
CA ILE A 292 20.09 7.88 -26.74
C ILE A 292 19.01 8.20 -27.78
N LYS A 293 18.92 7.40 -28.86
CA LYS A 293 17.90 7.58 -29.90
C LYS A 293 16.49 7.45 -29.32
N GLU A 294 16.27 6.48 -28.45
CA GLU A 294 14.98 6.33 -27.78
C GLU A 294 14.64 7.54 -26.90
N ALA A 295 15.61 8.04 -26.12
CA ALA A 295 15.42 9.20 -25.25
C ALA A 295 15.07 10.47 -26.04
N LEU A 296 15.72 10.70 -27.19
CA LEU A 296 15.42 11.83 -28.09
C LEU A 296 13.99 11.80 -28.61
N LEU A 297 13.43 10.61 -28.85
CA LEU A 297 12.07 10.43 -29.36
C LEU A 297 11.03 10.28 -28.24
N ASP A 298 11.43 10.36 -26.97
CA ASP A 298 10.54 10.16 -25.84
C ASP A 298 9.90 11.47 -25.38
N ALA A 299 8.60 11.64 -25.66
CA ALA A 299 7.83 12.81 -25.22
C ALA A 299 7.93 13.08 -23.72
N LYS A 300 8.10 12.03 -22.89
CA LYS A 300 8.28 12.18 -21.43
C LYS A 300 9.50 13.03 -21.07
N VAL A 301 10.62 12.81 -21.76
CA VAL A 301 11.88 13.55 -21.53
C VAL A 301 11.65 15.04 -21.78
N TRP A 302 10.99 15.37 -22.88
CA TRP A 302 10.75 16.76 -23.27
C TRP A 302 9.70 17.45 -22.42
N LEU A 303 8.69 16.74 -21.92
CA LEU A 303 7.73 17.31 -20.97
C LEU A 303 8.36 17.59 -19.61
N VAL A 304 9.23 16.70 -19.11
CA VAL A 304 10.02 16.94 -17.89
C VAL A 304 10.97 18.13 -18.11
N ALA A 305 11.67 18.18 -19.25
CA ALA A 305 12.54 19.29 -19.61
C ALA A 305 11.77 20.61 -19.70
N LEU A 306 10.61 20.65 -20.35
CA LEU A 306 9.77 21.84 -20.44
C LEU A 306 9.33 22.33 -19.06
N THR A 307 8.86 21.40 -18.21
CA THR A 307 8.46 21.69 -16.81
C THR A 307 9.63 22.26 -16.01
N MET A 308 10.85 21.75 -16.23
CA MET A 308 12.06 22.23 -15.59
C MET A 308 12.46 23.64 -16.08
N ALA A 309 12.50 23.86 -17.39
CA ALA A 309 12.85 25.15 -17.98
C ALA A 309 11.90 26.26 -17.51
N SER A 310 10.59 26.00 -17.59
CA SER A 310 9.59 26.98 -17.19
C SER A 310 9.55 27.16 -15.66
N GLY A 311 9.56 26.06 -14.89
CA GLY A 311 9.50 26.11 -13.43
C GLY A 311 10.72 26.76 -12.77
N TYR A 312 11.90 26.65 -13.39
CA TYR A 312 13.14 27.18 -12.82
C TYR A 312 13.51 28.58 -13.33
N THR A 313 12.73 29.17 -14.25
CA THR A 313 12.99 30.53 -14.77
C THR A 313 13.05 31.59 -13.65
N VAL A 314 12.24 31.40 -12.60
CA VAL A 314 12.24 32.29 -11.42
C VAL A 314 13.58 32.30 -10.69
N ASN A 315 14.28 31.17 -10.64
CA ASN A 315 15.57 31.09 -9.98
C ASN A 315 16.60 31.97 -10.67
N GLY A 316 16.62 32.02 -12.01
CA GLY A 316 17.55 32.85 -12.75
C GLY A 316 17.42 34.33 -12.39
N ALA A 317 16.18 34.82 -12.29
CA ALA A 317 15.93 36.19 -11.86
C ALA A 317 16.33 36.41 -10.39
N VAL A 318 15.94 35.52 -9.49
CA VAL A 318 16.13 35.68 -8.04
C VAL A 318 17.58 35.43 -7.59
N SER A 319 18.33 34.54 -8.24
CA SER A 319 19.70 34.18 -7.80
C SER A 319 20.70 35.31 -8.06
N GLY A 320 20.58 36.00 -9.20
CA GLY A 320 21.45 37.12 -9.56
C GLY A 320 20.93 38.47 -9.07
N PHE A 321 19.61 38.68 -9.10
CA PHE A 321 19.00 39.99 -8.81
C PHE A 321 18.21 40.02 -7.51
N GLY A 322 18.04 38.91 -6.77
CA GLY A 322 17.17 38.83 -5.60
C GLY A 322 17.41 39.92 -4.55
N PRO A 323 18.61 40.01 -3.94
CA PRO A 323 18.95 41.08 -3.01
C PRO A 323 18.79 42.49 -3.63
N LEU A 324 19.08 42.64 -4.92
CA LEU A 324 18.92 43.91 -5.63
C LEU A 324 17.43 44.29 -5.78
N ILE A 325 16.56 43.34 -6.14
CA ILE A 325 15.11 43.52 -6.21
C ILE A 325 14.56 43.88 -4.83
N VAL A 326 14.97 43.17 -3.77
CA VAL A 326 14.51 43.49 -2.41
C VAL A 326 14.95 44.90 -1.98
N SER A 327 16.16 45.33 -2.34
CA SER A 327 16.61 46.70 -2.02
C SER A 327 15.78 47.76 -2.75
N THR A 328 15.20 47.44 -3.92
CA THR A 328 14.26 48.36 -4.60
C THR A 328 12.95 48.60 -3.87
N PHE A 329 12.59 47.77 -2.89
CA PHE A 329 11.43 47.99 -2.03
C PHE A 329 11.67 49.07 -0.96
N GLY A 330 12.89 49.62 -0.84
CA GLY A 330 13.23 50.65 0.15
C GLY A 330 13.92 50.13 1.41
N TYR A 331 14.49 48.91 1.35
CA TYR A 331 15.31 48.33 2.41
C TYR A 331 16.81 48.57 2.16
N SER A 332 17.63 48.54 3.22
CA SER A 332 19.08 48.65 3.07
C SER A 332 19.69 47.43 2.39
N ALA A 333 20.93 47.52 1.90
CA ALA A 333 21.63 46.38 1.30
C ALA A 333 21.79 45.21 2.29
N LEU A 334 22.05 45.51 3.57
CA LEU A 334 22.14 44.51 4.64
C LEU A 334 20.77 43.87 4.93
N ASP A 335 19.71 44.66 5.05
CA ASP A 335 18.34 44.14 5.22
C ASP A 335 17.93 43.24 4.05
N SER A 336 18.31 43.62 2.82
CA SER A 336 17.99 42.87 1.60
C SER A 336 18.65 41.49 1.57
N ILE A 337 19.84 41.34 2.16
CA ILE A 337 20.50 40.04 2.35
C ILE A 337 19.75 39.21 3.40
N LEU A 338 19.28 39.83 4.49
CA LEU A 338 18.53 39.14 5.53
C LEU A 338 17.17 38.62 5.02
N PHE A 339 16.50 39.35 4.12
CA PHE A 339 15.25 38.89 3.51
C PHE A 339 15.40 37.71 2.54
N GLN A 340 16.62 37.23 2.29
CA GLN A 340 16.83 35.94 1.65
C GLN A 340 16.48 34.77 2.59
N PHE A 341 16.49 34.98 3.92
CA PHE A 341 16.26 33.93 4.92
C PHE A 341 14.85 33.32 4.82
N PRO A 342 13.75 34.10 4.76
CA PRO A 342 12.41 33.52 4.63
C PRO A 342 12.23 32.70 3.35
N LEU A 343 12.73 33.19 2.20
CA LEU A 343 12.73 32.45 0.94
C LEU A 343 13.53 31.15 1.09
N GLY A 344 14.74 31.24 1.65
CA GLY A 344 15.60 30.10 1.92
C GLY A 344 14.98 29.08 2.86
N ALA A 345 14.24 29.52 3.88
CA ALA A 345 13.55 28.65 4.84
C ALA A 345 12.40 27.88 4.20
N ILE A 346 11.60 28.55 3.37
CA ILE A 346 10.54 27.89 2.59
C ILE A 346 11.15 26.85 1.65
N CYS A 347 12.27 27.15 0.99
CA CYS A 347 12.99 26.14 0.20
C CYS A 347 13.51 24.98 1.08
N ALA A 348 14.22 25.29 2.17
CA ALA A 348 14.90 24.32 3.03
C ALA A 348 13.94 23.33 3.70
N ILE A 349 12.74 23.80 4.07
CA ILE A 349 11.70 22.98 4.70
C ILE A 349 10.76 22.40 3.65
N GLY A 350 10.31 23.22 2.69
CA GLY A 350 9.34 22.84 1.68
C GLY A 350 9.85 21.73 0.77
N ILE A 351 11.13 21.76 0.38
CA ILE A 351 11.71 20.73 -0.49
C ILE A 351 11.64 19.35 0.19
N PRO A 352 12.25 19.11 1.39
CA PRO A 352 12.15 17.82 2.06
C PRO A 352 10.71 17.45 2.44
N LEU A 353 9.88 18.43 2.83
CA LEU A 353 8.47 18.17 3.16
C LEU A 353 7.70 17.63 1.95
N SER A 354 7.88 18.23 0.78
CA SER A 354 7.26 17.76 -0.47
C SER A 354 7.73 16.36 -0.85
N GLY A 355 9.03 16.08 -0.70
CA GLY A 355 9.61 14.74 -0.90
C GLY A 355 9.09 13.72 0.10
N TRP A 356 8.93 14.10 1.37
CA TRP A 356 8.37 13.24 2.43
C TRP A 356 6.90 12.92 2.16
N LEU A 357 6.08 13.94 1.84
CA LEU A 357 4.68 13.77 1.41
C LEU A 357 4.60 12.75 0.27
N CYS A 358 5.43 12.90 -0.75
CA CYS A 358 5.45 12.04 -1.93
C CYS A 358 6.04 10.64 -1.68
N SER A 359 6.77 10.44 -0.58
CA SER A 359 7.26 9.13 -0.13
C SER A 359 6.25 8.40 0.75
N LYS A 360 5.44 9.15 1.52
CA LYS A 360 4.43 8.61 2.44
C LYS A 360 3.13 8.30 1.73
N TYR A 361 2.67 9.23 0.90
CA TYR A 361 1.44 9.11 0.13
C TYR A 361 1.78 8.72 -1.29
N ARG A 362 1.23 7.58 -1.69
CA ARG A 362 1.44 7.05 -3.03
C ARG A 362 0.90 8.05 -4.03
N ASN A 363 1.83 8.56 -4.83
CA ASN A 363 1.56 9.20 -6.10
C ASN A 363 0.79 10.53 -6.07
N ILE A 364 1.17 11.37 -5.13
CA ILE A 364 0.75 12.77 -5.09
C ILE A 364 1.80 13.70 -5.72
N ARG A 365 2.82 13.15 -6.42
CA ARG A 365 3.99 13.91 -6.92
C ARG A 365 3.62 15.08 -7.84
N ILE A 366 2.83 14.83 -8.88
CA ILE A 366 2.38 15.88 -9.82
C ILE A 366 1.35 16.82 -9.16
N PRO A 367 0.34 16.33 -8.41
CA PRO A 367 -0.56 17.21 -7.66
C PRO A 367 0.14 18.14 -6.67
N VAL A 368 1.12 17.64 -5.90
CA VAL A 368 1.91 18.46 -4.97
C VAL A 368 2.76 19.46 -5.74
N LEU A 369 3.38 19.06 -6.86
CA LEU A 369 4.11 19.98 -7.74
C LEU A 369 3.21 21.13 -8.18
N ILE A 370 2.02 20.84 -8.72
CA ILE A 370 1.03 21.85 -9.13
C ILE A 370 0.59 22.69 -7.93
N GLY A 371 0.31 22.07 -6.78
CA GLY A 371 -0.04 22.80 -5.56
C GLY A 371 1.04 23.80 -5.13
N CYS A 372 2.32 23.43 -5.25
CA CYS A 372 3.44 24.33 -4.97
C CYS A 372 3.62 25.45 -6.00
N THR A 373 3.02 25.37 -7.19
CA THR A 373 3.05 26.48 -8.16
C THR A 373 2.19 27.67 -7.72
N LEU A 374 1.09 27.42 -7.00
CA LEU A 374 0.10 28.45 -6.66
C LEU A 374 0.65 29.52 -5.71
N PRO A 375 1.35 29.18 -4.61
CA PRO A 375 1.99 30.19 -3.74
C PRO A 375 3.03 31.02 -4.48
N VAL A 376 3.75 30.44 -5.45
CA VAL A 376 4.75 31.18 -6.22
C VAL A 376 4.07 32.23 -7.12
N ILE A 377 3.01 31.84 -7.83
CA ILE A 377 2.21 32.77 -8.64
C ILE A 377 1.63 33.89 -7.75
N ALA A 378 1.10 33.54 -6.58
CA ALA A 378 0.63 34.52 -5.60
C ALA A 378 1.76 35.48 -5.18
N GLY A 379 2.97 34.97 -4.95
CA GLY A 379 4.15 35.77 -4.66
C GLY A 379 4.47 36.80 -5.75
N PHE A 380 4.44 36.38 -7.03
CA PHE A 380 4.63 37.29 -8.17
C PHE A 380 3.58 38.41 -8.21
N VAL A 381 2.31 38.05 -8.05
CA VAL A 381 1.20 39.01 -8.08
C VAL A 381 1.30 40.01 -6.92
N ILE A 382 1.63 39.53 -5.71
CA ILE A 382 1.80 40.38 -4.53
C ILE A 382 2.92 41.40 -4.77
N ILE A 383 4.11 40.98 -5.21
CA ILE A 383 5.22 41.90 -5.45
C ILE A 383 4.85 42.94 -6.51
N TRP A 384 4.26 42.48 -7.62
CA TRP A 384 3.93 43.34 -8.75
C TRP A 384 2.85 44.38 -8.42
N LYS A 385 1.81 43.98 -7.69
CA LYS A 385 0.62 44.81 -7.43
C LYS A 385 0.66 45.54 -6.09
N SER A 386 1.62 45.26 -5.22
CA SER A 386 1.81 46.00 -3.97
C SER A 386 2.51 47.35 -4.19
N ASP A 387 2.24 48.32 -3.33
CA ASP A 387 2.95 49.61 -3.31
C ASP A 387 4.37 49.47 -2.75
N TRP A 388 5.36 50.03 -3.46
CA TRP A 388 6.75 50.10 -3.00
C TRP A 388 6.98 51.41 -2.24
N GLY A 389 6.64 51.42 -0.95
CA GLY A 389 6.83 52.56 -0.03
C GLY A 389 8.14 52.49 0.76
N HIS A 390 8.19 53.12 1.95
CA HIS A 390 9.32 52.93 2.87
C HIS A 390 9.10 51.66 3.71
N ARG A 391 9.90 50.61 3.46
CA ARG A 391 9.87 49.31 4.16
C ARG A 391 8.50 48.58 4.08
N PRO A 392 7.95 48.35 2.88
CA PRO A 392 6.66 47.69 2.70
C PRO A 392 6.75 46.17 2.98
N VAL A 393 5.84 45.66 3.81
CA VAL A 393 5.80 44.25 4.21
C VAL A 393 5.30 43.33 3.09
N ALA A 394 4.31 43.79 2.31
CA ALA A 394 3.67 42.99 1.27
C ALA A 394 4.63 42.41 0.21
N PRO A 395 5.50 43.19 -0.46
CA PRO A 395 6.41 42.64 -1.46
C PRO A 395 7.47 41.71 -0.84
N VAL A 396 7.82 41.88 0.44
CA VAL A 396 8.70 40.94 1.16
C VAL A 396 8.01 39.60 1.42
N VAL A 397 6.72 39.61 1.79
CA VAL A 397 5.91 38.39 1.92
C VAL A 397 5.79 37.71 0.55
N GLY A 398 5.49 38.47 -0.50
CA GLY A 398 5.43 37.96 -1.86
C GLY A 398 6.76 37.32 -2.30
N TYR A 399 7.87 37.97 -2.00
CA TYR A 399 9.22 37.46 -2.26
C TYR A 399 9.52 36.19 -1.47
N SER A 400 9.07 36.09 -0.22
CA SER A 400 9.21 34.87 0.59
C SER A 400 8.45 33.70 -0.04
N LEU A 401 7.21 33.92 -0.48
CA LEU A 401 6.37 32.90 -1.13
C LEU A 401 6.98 32.35 -2.42
N ILE A 402 7.85 33.10 -3.09
CA ILE A 402 8.59 32.59 -4.26
C ILE A 402 9.37 31.32 -3.90
N GLY A 403 9.84 31.16 -2.64
CA GLY A 403 10.57 29.98 -2.18
C GLY A 403 9.89 28.63 -2.45
N PHE A 404 8.57 28.60 -2.69
CA PHE A 404 7.88 27.39 -3.17
C PHE A 404 8.34 26.91 -4.56
N PHE A 405 9.16 27.67 -5.30
CA PHE A 405 9.83 27.20 -6.52
C PHE A 405 10.76 26.01 -6.25
N GLY A 406 11.41 25.97 -5.08
CA GLY A 406 12.28 24.88 -4.68
C GLY A 406 11.57 23.51 -4.75
N PRO A 407 10.44 23.34 -4.03
CA PRO A 407 9.60 22.14 -4.13
C PRO A 407 9.19 21.77 -5.55
N VAL A 408 8.72 22.74 -6.36
CA VAL A 408 8.29 22.51 -7.76
C VAL A 408 9.41 21.82 -8.56
N VAL A 409 10.63 22.33 -8.40
CA VAL A 409 11.77 21.92 -9.20
C VAL A 409 12.37 20.61 -8.68
N SER A 410 12.46 20.45 -7.36
CA SER A 410 12.85 19.18 -6.73
C SER A 410 11.96 18.01 -7.18
N LEU A 411 10.65 18.24 -7.21
CA LEU A 411 9.69 17.24 -7.68
C LEU A 411 9.84 16.98 -9.18
N THR A 412 10.21 17.99 -9.98
CA THR A 412 10.51 17.80 -11.40
C THR A 412 11.74 16.92 -11.62
N VAL A 413 12.83 17.12 -10.85
CA VAL A 413 14.00 16.23 -10.85
C VAL A 413 13.60 14.81 -10.48
N THR A 414 12.77 14.65 -9.46
CA THR A 414 12.26 13.35 -9.02
C THR A 414 11.45 12.65 -10.11
N LEU A 415 10.56 13.38 -10.80
CA LEU A 415 9.73 12.85 -11.89
C LEU A 415 10.59 12.40 -13.08
N GLY A 416 11.65 13.13 -13.42
CA GLY A 416 12.61 12.72 -14.43
C GLY A 416 13.35 11.44 -14.03
N ALA A 417 13.92 11.41 -12.82
CA ALA A 417 14.77 10.30 -12.36
C ALA A 417 14.02 8.97 -12.23
N SER A 418 12.78 9.01 -11.72
CA SER A 418 12.04 7.80 -11.38
C SER A 418 11.24 7.18 -12.54
N ASN A 419 11.08 7.89 -13.66
CA ASN A 419 10.26 7.47 -14.80
C ASN A 419 11.06 7.11 -16.05
N VAL A 420 12.36 6.86 -15.92
CA VAL A 420 13.19 6.27 -16.98
C VAL A 420 14.04 5.14 -16.43
N ALA A 421 14.30 4.14 -17.27
CA ALA A 421 15.24 3.05 -17.00
C ALA A 421 16.27 2.95 -18.11
N GLY A 422 17.33 2.18 -17.86
CA GLY A 422 18.50 2.09 -18.73
C GLY A 422 19.53 3.17 -18.38
N GLU A 423 20.79 2.78 -18.18
CA GLU A 423 21.82 3.68 -17.66
C GLU A 423 22.11 4.87 -18.59
N THR A 424 22.22 4.63 -19.90
CA THR A 424 22.46 5.71 -20.86
C THR A 424 21.24 6.61 -21.01
N LYS A 425 20.02 6.07 -20.94
CA LYS A 425 18.78 6.87 -20.94
C LYS A 425 18.62 7.68 -19.66
N LYS A 426 18.96 7.13 -18.49
CA LYS A 426 19.00 7.85 -17.20
C LYS A 426 19.99 9.02 -17.26
N SER A 427 21.20 8.80 -17.79
CA SER A 427 22.20 9.86 -18.02
C SER A 427 21.70 10.94 -18.99
N PHE A 428 21.01 10.54 -20.07
CA PHE A 428 20.40 11.47 -21.01
C PHE A 428 19.30 12.30 -20.33
N MET A 429 18.38 11.66 -19.60
CA MET A 429 17.31 12.34 -18.86
C MET A 429 17.87 13.32 -17.83
N ALA A 430 18.87 12.91 -17.04
CA ALA A 430 19.53 13.79 -16.09
C ALA A 430 20.13 15.02 -16.79
N SER A 431 20.84 14.81 -17.90
CA SER A 431 21.40 15.90 -18.70
C SER A 431 20.30 16.81 -19.28
N ALA A 432 19.22 16.25 -19.82
CA ALA A 432 18.10 17.01 -20.38
C ALA A 432 17.41 17.89 -19.32
N VAL A 433 17.22 17.36 -18.12
CA VAL A 433 16.73 18.12 -16.96
C VAL A 433 17.64 19.30 -16.67
N PHE A 434 18.95 19.10 -16.56
CA PHE A 434 19.87 20.18 -16.20
C PHE A 434 20.22 21.13 -17.36
N VAL A 435 20.08 20.71 -18.61
CA VAL A 435 20.07 21.62 -19.78
C VAL A 435 18.85 22.53 -19.73
N ALA A 436 17.67 21.97 -19.49
CA ALA A 436 16.45 22.76 -19.38
C ALA A 436 16.47 23.72 -18.17
N TYR A 437 17.03 23.27 -17.06
CA TYR A 437 17.34 24.11 -15.90
C TYR A 437 18.19 25.32 -16.32
N CYS A 438 19.22 25.13 -17.15
CA CYS A 438 20.03 26.23 -17.65
C CYS A 438 19.23 27.18 -18.54
N VAL A 439 18.38 26.67 -19.43
CA VAL A 439 17.50 27.50 -20.28
C VAL A 439 16.64 28.43 -19.44
N GLY A 440 15.98 27.92 -18.40
CA GLY A 440 15.17 28.75 -17.49
C GLY A 440 16.01 29.85 -16.84
N ASN A 441 17.20 29.52 -16.33
CA ASN A 441 18.06 30.52 -15.70
C ASN A 441 18.68 31.54 -16.67
N ILE A 442 18.81 31.22 -17.95
CA ILE A 442 19.23 32.19 -18.98
C ILE A 442 18.10 33.19 -19.24
N VAL A 443 16.85 32.72 -19.28
CA VAL A 443 15.69 33.57 -19.56
C VAL A 443 15.39 34.54 -18.42
N GLY A 444 15.44 34.08 -17.16
CA GLY A 444 15.04 34.86 -15.98
C GLY A 444 15.67 36.26 -15.86
N PRO A 445 17.02 36.39 -15.83
CA PRO A 445 17.73 37.67 -15.74
C PRO A 445 17.39 38.65 -16.85
N GLN A 446 17.08 38.15 -18.06
CA GLN A 446 16.80 38.98 -19.23
C GLN A 446 15.42 39.66 -19.14
N LEU A 447 14.56 39.19 -18.24
CA LEU A 447 13.27 39.83 -17.97
C LEU A 447 13.37 40.98 -16.94
N VAL A 448 14.53 41.14 -16.28
CA VAL A 448 14.77 42.22 -15.32
C VAL A 448 15.19 43.49 -16.07
N LYS A 449 14.23 44.36 -16.37
CA LYS A 449 14.49 45.67 -17.02
C LYS A 449 14.53 46.79 -15.99
N SER A 450 15.73 47.28 -15.68
CA SER A 450 15.95 48.34 -14.69
C SER A 450 15.16 49.63 -14.97
N GLU A 451 14.86 49.91 -16.24
CA GLU A 451 14.03 51.03 -16.69
C GLU A 451 12.60 50.99 -16.18
N THR A 452 12.07 49.78 -15.96
CA THR A 452 10.67 49.55 -15.60
C THR A 452 10.47 49.43 -14.09
N LYS A 453 11.51 49.76 -13.30
CA LYS A 453 11.48 49.73 -11.83
C LYS A 453 10.29 50.50 -11.25
N ALA A 454 9.95 51.67 -11.81
CA ALA A 454 8.83 52.49 -11.34
C ALA A 454 7.46 51.81 -11.51
N GLN A 455 7.35 50.79 -12.36
CA GLN A 455 6.15 49.98 -12.58
C GLN A 455 6.27 48.59 -11.95
N HIS A 456 7.26 48.41 -11.07
CA HIS A 456 7.53 47.16 -10.36
C HIS A 456 7.90 45.98 -11.26
N TYR A 457 8.64 46.19 -12.36
CA TYR A 457 9.10 45.14 -13.29
C TYR A 457 7.97 44.30 -13.91
N PRO A 458 7.00 44.90 -14.63
CA PRO A 458 5.82 44.19 -15.13
C PRO A 458 6.16 43.03 -16.07
N GLU A 459 7.18 43.15 -16.93
CA GLU A 459 7.59 42.07 -17.84
C GLU A 459 8.17 40.86 -17.09
N LEU A 460 8.89 41.09 -15.99
CA LEU A 460 9.41 40.01 -15.15
C LEU A 460 8.28 39.16 -14.59
N TRP A 461 7.34 39.79 -13.88
CA TRP A 461 6.27 39.06 -13.21
C TRP A 461 5.31 38.42 -14.20
N THR A 462 4.96 39.12 -15.29
CA THR A 462 4.11 38.56 -16.35
C THR A 462 4.78 37.35 -17.01
N GLY A 463 6.07 37.45 -17.36
CA GLY A 463 6.82 36.34 -17.94
C GLY A 463 6.90 35.14 -17.02
N LEU A 464 7.17 35.35 -15.72
CA LEU A 464 7.24 34.28 -14.73
C LEU A 464 5.88 33.60 -14.49
N ILE A 465 4.77 34.35 -14.50
CA ILE A 465 3.42 33.78 -14.41
C ILE A 465 3.15 32.87 -15.63
N ILE A 466 3.47 33.33 -16.85
CA ILE A 466 3.33 32.52 -18.07
C ILE A 466 4.15 31.23 -17.97
N CYS A 467 5.40 31.31 -17.51
CA CYS A 467 6.24 30.14 -17.28
C CYS A 467 5.60 29.16 -16.28
N TYR A 468 5.00 29.65 -15.20
CA TYR A 468 4.33 28.79 -14.23
C TYR A 468 3.03 28.18 -14.76
N CYS A 469 2.29 28.87 -15.63
CA CYS A 469 1.20 28.26 -16.39
C CYS A 469 1.71 27.12 -17.28
N ILE A 470 2.83 27.33 -18.00
CA ILE A 470 3.46 26.28 -18.82
C ILE A 470 3.84 25.08 -17.94
N THR A 471 4.42 25.29 -16.76
CA THR A 471 4.76 24.24 -15.79
C THR A 471 3.54 23.40 -15.39
N ILE A 472 2.40 24.04 -15.14
CA ILE A 472 1.13 23.34 -14.80
C ILE A 472 0.66 22.52 -16.00
N PHE A 473 0.63 23.09 -17.20
CA PHE A 473 0.17 22.38 -18.40
C PHE A 473 1.10 21.23 -18.80
N SER A 474 2.43 21.42 -18.78
CA SER A 474 3.39 20.38 -19.14
C SER A 474 3.40 19.22 -18.14
N SER A 475 3.32 19.50 -16.85
CA SER A 475 3.24 18.46 -15.81
C SER A 475 1.91 17.71 -15.84
N SER A 476 0.81 18.38 -16.17
CA SER A 476 -0.49 17.74 -16.41
C SER A 476 -0.48 16.86 -17.67
N GLY A 477 0.17 17.31 -18.75
CA GLY A 477 0.38 16.49 -19.94
C GLY A 477 1.21 15.24 -19.67
N LEU A 478 2.28 15.38 -18.87
CA LEU A 478 3.11 14.25 -18.44
C LEU A 478 2.29 13.24 -17.65
N TYR A 479 1.45 13.71 -16.72
CA TYR A 479 0.52 12.86 -15.97
C TYR A 479 -0.35 12.00 -16.90
N VAL A 480 -0.98 12.62 -17.91
CA VAL A 480 -1.86 11.92 -18.86
C VAL A 480 -1.10 10.86 -19.66
N ILE A 481 0.09 11.18 -20.18
CA ILE A 481 0.88 10.24 -21.00
C ILE A 481 1.26 9.01 -20.17
N LEU A 482 1.85 9.25 -19.01
CA LEU A 482 2.32 8.18 -18.15
C LEU A 482 1.12 7.30 -17.70
N TYR A 483 -0.06 7.90 -17.46
CA TYR A 483 -1.25 7.19 -16.97
C TYR A 483 -1.79 6.26 -18.06
N ARG A 484 -1.88 6.76 -19.29
CA ARG A 484 -2.29 5.97 -20.45
C ARG A 484 -1.34 4.80 -20.70
N GLU A 485 -0.05 5.01 -20.53
CA GLU A 485 0.94 3.96 -20.76
C GLU A 485 0.92 2.88 -19.67
N ASN A 486 0.76 3.23 -18.39
CA ASN A 486 0.55 2.21 -17.34
C ASN A 486 -0.71 1.38 -17.64
N ARG A 487 -1.83 2.03 -17.98
CA ARG A 487 -3.07 1.32 -18.37
C ARG A 487 -2.89 0.40 -19.57
N ARG A 488 -2.08 0.80 -20.56
CA ARG A 488 -1.75 -0.05 -21.70
C ARG A 488 -1.01 -1.30 -21.24
N ARG A 489 -0.02 -1.16 -20.35
CA ARG A 489 0.80 -2.27 -19.84
C ARG A 489 0.03 -3.22 -18.94
N ASP A 490 -0.92 -2.70 -18.16
CA ASP A 490 -1.79 -3.52 -17.32
C ASP A 490 -2.71 -4.42 -18.16
N ALA A 491 -3.05 -4.01 -19.38
CA ALA A 491 -3.83 -4.81 -20.33
C ALA A 491 -3.05 -5.90 -21.07
N LEU A 492 -1.71 -5.95 -20.96
CA LEU A 492 -0.86 -6.89 -21.71
C LEU A 492 -0.77 -8.30 -21.09
N GLY A 493 -1.18 -8.48 -19.83
CA GLY A 493 -1.17 -9.79 -19.17
C GLY A 493 0.23 -10.43 -19.08
N LEU A 494 1.26 -9.61 -18.80
CA LEU A 494 2.67 -10.01 -18.79
C LEU A 494 2.97 -11.09 -17.74
N ASP A 495 3.88 -12.02 -18.06
CA ASP A 495 4.33 -13.08 -17.15
C ASP A 495 5.25 -12.51 -16.05
N GLU A 496 4.74 -12.45 -14.81
CA GLU A 496 5.51 -11.94 -13.66
C GLU A 496 6.80 -12.71 -13.38
N SER A 497 6.97 -13.95 -13.87
CA SER A 497 8.20 -14.72 -13.70
C SER A 497 9.39 -14.15 -14.49
N GLU A 498 9.14 -13.41 -15.58
CA GLU A 498 10.20 -12.75 -16.36
C GLU A 498 10.68 -11.46 -15.70
N ARG A 499 9.89 -10.86 -14.82
CA ARG A 499 10.17 -9.57 -14.18
C ARG A 499 11.51 -9.57 -13.43
N ASP A 500 11.79 -10.59 -12.64
CA ASP A 500 13.02 -10.67 -11.86
C ASP A 500 14.27 -10.84 -12.74
N ARG A 501 14.13 -11.55 -13.86
CA ARG A 501 15.20 -11.77 -14.85
C ARG A 501 15.54 -10.51 -15.63
N LEU A 502 14.54 -9.69 -15.92
CA LEU A 502 14.71 -8.44 -16.67
C LEU A 502 15.26 -7.29 -15.80
N ALA A 503 15.11 -7.38 -14.48
CA ALA A 503 15.45 -6.32 -13.53
C ALA A 503 16.88 -5.77 -13.63
N PHE A 504 17.85 -6.66 -13.88
CA PHE A 504 19.27 -6.32 -14.00
C PHE A 504 19.75 -6.28 -15.45
N LYS A 505 18.88 -6.62 -16.41
CA LYS A 505 19.15 -6.28 -17.80
C LYS A 505 19.01 -4.78 -17.93
N ASP A 506 20.05 -4.13 -18.43
CA ASP A 506 20.10 -2.68 -18.62
C ASP A 506 19.25 -2.26 -19.84
N LEU A 507 17.94 -2.54 -19.74
CA LEU A 507 16.86 -2.23 -20.67
C LEU A 507 16.24 -0.86 -20.35
N THR A 508 15.71 -0.18 -21.35
CA THR A 508 14.98 1.08 -21.13
C THR A 508 13.59 0.85 -20.54
N ASP A 509 12.95 1.93 -20.07
CA ASP A 509 11.56 1.87 -19.59
C ASP A 509 10.54 1.53 -20.69
N LYS A 510 10.91 1.65 -21.97
CA LYS A 510 10.08 1.20 -23.10
C LYS A 510 10.36 -0.25 -23.49
N GLU A 511 11.61 -0.68 -23.42
CA GLU A 511 12.02 -2.07 -23.69
C GLU A 511 11.56 -3.02 -22.59
N ASN A 512 11.55 -2.57 -21.33
CA ASN A 512 11.06 -3.36 -20.19
C ASN A 512 9.56 -3.13 -19.97
N GLU A 513 8.73 -4.04 -20.45
CA GLU A 513 7.26 -3.95 -20.31
C GLU A 513 6.79 -4.12 -18.84
N HIS A 514 7.61 -4.69 -17.96
CA HIS A 514 7.34 -4.76 -16.52
C HIS A 514 7.66 -3.47 -15.77
N PHE A 515 8.34 -2.51 -16.41
CA PHE A 515 8.57 -1.20 -15.80
C PHE A 515 7.22 -0.49 -15.59
N ARG A 516 7.04 0.12 -14.41
CA ARG A 516 5.84 0.90 -14.08
C ARG A 516 6.21 2.35 -13.82
N TYR A 517 5.46 3.25 -14.46
CA TYR A 517 5.62 4.68 -14.26
C TYR A 517 4.96 5.11 -12.94
N VAL A 518 5.61 5.98 -12.19
CA VAL A 518 5.15 6.41 -10.86
C VAL A 518 4.24 7.63 -11.01
N LEU A 519 2.94 7.48 -10.73
CA LEU A 519 1.93 8.45 -11.14
C LEU A 519 0.67 8.62 -10.31
N MET A 520 -0.04 7.54 -9.93
CA MET A 520 -1.21 7.55 -9.03
C MET A 520 -1.30 6.24 -8.21
N PRO A 521 -1.98 6.20 -7.02
CA PRO A 521 -2.05 5.03 -6.12
C PRO A 521 -2.14 3.73 -6.92
N GLY A 522 -1.52 2.64 -6.45
CA GLY A 522 -1.85 1.36 -7.05
C GLY A 522 -3.35 1.16 -6.90
N GLU A 523 -4.11 1.36 -7.98
CA GLU A 523 -5.53 1.09 -7.98
C GLU A 523 -5.68 -0.40 -7.71
N ILE A 524 -6.55 -0.77 -6.78
CA ILE A 524 -6.91 -2.17 -6.60
C ILE A 524 -7.66 -2.58 -7.87
N ARG A 525 -7.07 -3.48 -8.66
CA ARG A 525 -7.62 -3.96 -9.93
C ARG A 525 -7.92 -5.45 -9.89
N ARG A 526 -7.19 -6.22 -9.08
CA ARG A 526 -7.35 -7.67 -8.91
C ARG A 526 -7.78 -7.98 -7.48
N VAL A 527 -8.97 -8.56 -7.31
CA VAL A 527 -9.52 -8.90 -6.00
C VAL A 527 -9.82 -10.39 -5.92
N ALA A 528 -9.32 -11.04 -4.86
CA ALA A 528 -9.70 -12.40 -4.52
C ALA A 528 -10.81 -12.42 -3.48
N VAL A 529 -11.79 -13.31 -3.64
CA VAL A 529 -12.82 -13.62 -2.65
C VAL A 529 -12.63 -15.07 -2.20
N ILE A 530 -12.48 -15.29 -0.90
CA ILE A 530 -12.27 -16.63 -0.33
C ILE A 530 -13.59 -17.15 0.22
N GLY A 531 -14.21 -18.10 -0.48
CA GLY A 531 -15.49 -18.74 -0.16
C GLY A 531 -16.64 -18.30 -1.06
N ALA A 532 -17.50 -19.25 -1.46
CA ALA A 532 -18.70 -19.02 -2.28
C ALA A 532 -20.01 -19.28 -1.50
N GLY A 533 -20.01 -18.96 -0.20
CA GLY A 533 -21.23 -18.89 0.62
C GLY A 533 -21.98 -17.56 0.43
N PRO A 534 -23.03 -17.30 1.25
CA PRO A 534 -23.81 -16.06 1.16
C PRO A 534 -22.95 -14.77 1.20
N ALA A 535 -21.94 -14.73 2.08
CA ALA A 535 -20.99 -13.62 2.19
C ALA A 535 -20.14 -13.45 0.92
N GLY A 536 -19.69 -14.55 0.32
CA GLY A 536 -18.88 -14.53 -0.90
C GLY A 536 -19.70 -14.15 -2.13
N ALA A 537 -20.94 -14.64 -2.22
CA ALA A 537 -21.87 -14.30 -3.30
C ALA A 537 -22.13 -12.79 -3.35
N ILE A 538 -22.48 -12.18 -2.20
CA ILE A 538 -22.75 -10.74 -2.16
C ILE A 538 -21.49 -9.87 -2.28
N ALA A 539 -20.34 -10.33 -1.77
CA ALA A 539 -19.06 -9.67 -1.99
C ALA A 539 -18.67 -9.64 -3.46
N THR A 540 -18.82 -10.77 -4.16
CA THR A 540 -18.53 -10.90 -5.59
C THR A 540 -19.45 -9.98 -6.40
N ASP A 541 -20.76 -10.03 -6.14
CA ASP A 541 -21.70 -9.17 -6.86
C ASP A 541 -21.44 -7.67 -6.60
N ALA A 542 -21.15 -7.27 -5.36
CA ALA A 542 -20.80 -5.90 -5.03
C ALA A 542 -19.53 -5.43 -5.75
N LEU A 543 -18.47 -6.25 -5.78
CA LEU A 543 -17.23 -5.95 -6.48
C LEU A 543 -17.46 -5.77 -7.99
N VAL A 544 -18.16 -6.72 -8.63
CA VAL A 544 -18.44 -6.66 -10.06
C VAL A 544 -19.29 -5.45 -10.41
N LYS A 545 -20.32 -5.15 -9.61
CA LYS A 545 -21.23 -4.03 -9.85
C LYS A 545 -20.58 -2.65 -9.71
N GLU A 546 -19.47 -2.54 -8.99
CA GLU A 546 -18.68 -1.30 -8.96
C GLU A 546 -17.95 -1.03 -10.28
N GLN A 547 -17.74 -2.03 -11.15
CA GLN A 547 -17.12 -1.85 -12.47
C GLN A 547 -15.75 -1.13 -12.40
N ALA A 548 -14.99 -1.42 -11.33
CA ALA A 548 -13.69 -0.79 -11.05
C ALA A 548 -12.50 -1.76 -11.16
N PHE A 549 -12.77 -3.06 -11.09
CA PHE A 549 -11.78 -4.12 -11.01
C PHE A 549 -11.66 -4.84 -12.36
N ASP A 550 -10.43 -5.15 -12.75
CA ASP A 550 -10.12 -5.86 -13.99
C ASP A 550 -10.23 -7.38 -13.78
N VAL A 551 -9.94 -7.87 -12.56
CA VAL A 551 -10.04 -9.28 -12.18
C VAL A 551 -10.76 -9.41 -10.83
N VAL A 552 -11.79 -10.23 -10.80
CA VAL A 552 -12.40 -10.75 -9.57
C VAL A 552 -12.39 -12.26 -9.65
N ARG A 553 -11.76 -12.94 -8.68
CA ARG A 553 -11.69 -14.41 -8.60
C ARG A 553 -12.28 -14.86 -7.27
N VAL A 554 -13.06 -15.93 -7.30
CA VAL A 554 -13.67 -16.52 -6.09
C VAL A 554 -13.13 -17.93 -5.93
N PHE A 555 -12.65 -18.29 -4.74
CA PHE A 555 -12.12 -19.63 -4.49
C PHE A 555 -13.03 -20.37 -3.51
N GLU A 556 -13.60 -21.50 -3.94
CA GLU A 556 -14.45 -22.35 -3.10
C GLU A 556 -13.85 -23.76 -3.01
N ARG A 557 -13.68 -24.24 -1.78
CA ARG A 557 -13.10 -25.56 -1.51
C ARG A 557 -14.04 -26.70 -1.87
N ARG A 558 -15.34 -26.45 -1.91
CA ARG A 558 -16.36 -27.40 -2.37
C ARG A 558 -16.54 -27.34 -3.88
N ASP A 559 -17.22 -28.32 -4.42
CA ASP A 559 -17.66 -28.40 -5.81
C ASP A 559 -18.95 -27.61 -6.10
N LEU A 560 -19.56 -27.02 -5.06
CA LEU A 560 -20.83 -26.29 -5.15
C LEU A 560 -20.81 -25.00 -4.31
N ALA A 561 -21.53 -23.97 -4.77
CA ALA A 561 -21.77 -22.73 -4.02
C ALA A 561 -22.87 -22.90 -2.96
N GLY A 562 -22.92 -22.00 -1.97
CA GLY A 562 -23.90 -22.03 -0.87
C GLY A 562 -23.28 -22.10 0.52
N GLY A 563 -21.99 -22.39 0.62
CA GLY A 563 -21.24 -22.38 1.87
C GLY A 563 -21.76 -23.40 2.87
N THR A 564 -22.17 -22.96 4.06
CA THR A 564 -22.73 -23.87 5.09
C THR A 564 -23.99 -24.57 4.60
N TRP A 565 -24.80 -23.98 3.70
CA TRP A 565 -26.10 -24.54 3.29
C TRP A 565 -26.02 -25.78 2.40
N VAL A 566 -24.82 -26.16 1.96
CA VAL A 566 -24.59 -27.42 1.25
C VAL A 566 -24.77 -28.57 2.24
N TYR A 567 -25.71 -29.47 1.99
CA TYR A 567 -25.93 -30.66 2.82
C TYR A 567 -24.99 -31.80 2.39
N THR A 568 -24.28 -32.39 3.34
CA THR A 568 -23.29 -33.46 3.09
C THR A 568 -23.65 -34.72 3.90
N PRO A 569 -24.73 -35.44 3.55
CA PRO A 569 -25.18 -36.66 4.25
C PRO A 569 -24.18 -37.82 4.15
N GLU A 570 -23.41 -37.87 3.07
CA GLU A 570 -22.43 -38.92 2.78
C GLU A 570 -21.17 -38.87 3.67
N LEU A 571 -20.90 -37.72 4.30
CA LEU A 571 -19.74 -37.54 5.16
C LEU A 571 -20.02 -38.02 6.60
N PRO A 572 -19.10 -38.77 7.25
CA PRO A 572 -19.39 -39.33 8.55
C PRO A 572 -19.44 -38.24 9.65
N PRO A 573 -20.52 -38.17 10.45
CA PRO A 573 -20.74 -37.12 11.44
C PRO A 573 -19.99 -37.39 12.76
N ARG A 574 -18.68 -37.12 12.81
CA ARG A 574 -17.85 -37.33 14.01
C ARG A 574 -16.81 -36.25 14.22
N ILE A 575 -16.42 -36.06 15.49
CA ILE A 575 -15.29 -35.21 15.89
C ILE A 575 -13.99 -35.97 15.57
N PRO A 576 -13.05 -35.43 14.76
CA PRO A 576 -11.83 -36.14 14.43
C PRO A 576 -10.86 -36.29 15.61
N SER A 577 -10.72 -35.24 16.42
CA SER A 577 -9.92 -35.26 17.64
C SER A 577 -10.48 -34.26 18.64
N LEU A 578 -11.09 -34.77 19.71
CA LEU A 578 -11.63 -33.93 20.78
C LEU A 578 -10.51 -33.15 21.49
N ARG A 579 -9.39 -33.84 21.76
CA ARG A 579 -8.19 -33.24 22.34
C ARG A 579 -7.72 -32.02 21.55
N ALA A 580 -7.63 -32.13 20.22
CA ALA A 580 -7.19 -31.02 19.38
C ALA A 580 -8.15 -29.82 19.42
N LEU A 581 -9.47 -30.05 19.56
CA LEU A 581 -10.45 -28.98 19.72
C LEU A 581 -10.31 -28.29 21.08
N VAL A 582 -10.24 -29.06 22.16
CA VAL A 582 -10.12 -28.53 23.54
C VAL A 582 -8.82 -27.75 23.72
N GLU A 583 -7.71 -28.26 23.20
CA GLU A 583 -6.39 -27.60 23.26
C GLU A 583 -6.21 -26.50 22.20
N GLN A 584 -7.23 -26.19 21.39
CA GLN A 584 -7.19 -25.18 20.32
C GLN A 584 -6.06 -25.39 19.29
N ARG A 585 -5.75 -26.65 18.99
CA ARG A 585 -4.75 -27.06 17.97
C ARG A 585 -5.38 -27.66 16.71
N ALA A 586 -6.70 -27.68 16.63
CA ALA A 586 -7.45 -28.20 15.48
C ALA A 586 -7.31 -27.30 14.24
N ASN A 587 -7.47 -27.90 13.05
CA ASN A 587 -7.40 -27.23 11.74
C ASN A 587 -6.09 -26.44 11.51
N ALA A 588 -4.95 -27.00 11.94
CA ALA A 588 -3.64 -26.39 11.72
C ALA A 588 -3.31 -26.27 10.21
N PRO A 589 -2.47 -25.29 9.82
CA PRO A 589 -1.96 -25.19 8.46
C PRO A 589 -1.30 -26.49 8.00
N ILE A 590 -1.45 -26.81 6.71
CA ILE A 590 -0.78 -27.97 6.11
C ILE A 590 0.61 -27.58 5.59
N GLU A 591 1.41 -28.58 5.26
CA GLU A 591 2.70 -28.35 4.62
C GLU A 591 2.50 -27.86 3.18
N ILE A 592 3.18 -26.77 2.84
CA ILE A 592 3.07 -26.09 1.55
C ILE A 592 4.30 -26.46 0.70
N PRO A 593 4.13 -26.91 -0.56
CA PRO A 593 5.25 -27.17 -1.46
C PRO A 593 6.12 -25.94 -1.67
N ARG A 594 7.40 -26.13 -2.01
CA ARG A 594 8.33 -25.01 -2.20
C ARG A 594 8.24 -24.37 -3.59
N ASN A 595 7.83 -25.13 -4.60
CA ASN A 595 7.81 -24.71 -6.01
C ASN A 595 6.38 -24.76 -6.54
N PHE A 596 6.02 -23.81 -7.41
CA PHE A 596 4.70 -23.72 -8.04
C PHE A 596 4.83 -23.37 -9.54
N PRO A 597 3.93 -23.87 -10.40
CA PRO A 597 2.91 -24.87 -10.11
C PRO A 597 3.54 -26.25 -9.85
N THR A 598 2.85 -27.10 -9.09
CA THR A 598 3.33 -28.47 -8.80
C THR A 598 2.19 -29.43 -8.49
N GLU A 599 2.50 -30.73 -8.47
CA GLU A 599 1.59 -31.77 -8.01
C GLU A 599 2.16 -32.48 -6.78
N THR A 600 1.32 -32.74 -5.79
CA THR A 600 1.67 -33.59 -4.65
C THR A 600 0.79 -34.83 -4.58
N PRO A 601 1.28 -35.98 -4.08
CA PRO A 601 0.40 -37.11 -3.78
C PRO A 601 -0.72 -36.69 -2.85
N ARG A 602 -1.92 -37.25 -3.05
CA ARG A 602 -3.01 -37.07 -2.09
C ARG A 602 -2.63 -37.69 -0.75
N SER A 603 -2.86 -36.93 0.31
CA SER A 603 -2.75 -37.41 1.68
C SER A 603 -4.09 -37.26 2.40
N GLU A 604 -4.37 -38.17 3.33
CA GLU A 604 -5.55 -38.09 4.20
C GLU A 604 -5.54 -36.78 5.00
N LYS A 605 -4.38 -36.36 5.49
CA LYS A 605 -4.21 -35.09 6.23
C LYS A 605 -4.70 -33.88 5.44
N ASN A 606 -4.40 -33.82 4.14
CA ASN A 606 -4.72 -32.65 3.32
C ASN A 606 -6.13 -32.70 2.72
N ASN A 607 -6.64 -33.91 2.43
CA ASN A 607 -7.85 -34.12 1.64
C ASN A 607 -9.06 -34.60 2.45
N SER A 608 -8.86 -35.07 3.69
CA SER A 608 -9.97 -35.54 4.52
C SER A 608 -10.90 -34.40 4.89
N HIS A 609 -12.17 -34.51 4.50
CA HIS A 609 -13.19 -33.54 4.90
C HIS A 609 -13.29 -33.41 6.42
N GLN A 610 -13.06 -34.51 7.15
CA GLN A 610 -13.08 -34.57 8.61
C GLN A 610 -11.91 -33.80 9.23
N LEU A 611 -10.67 -34.11 8.84
CA LEU A 611 -9.48 -33.46 9.42
C LEU A 611 -9.41 -31.96 9.06
N ARG A 612 -10.00 -31.57 7.93
CA ARG A 612 -10.09 -30.19 7.45
C ARG A 612 -11.38 -29.48 7.86
N TYR A 613 -12.26 -30.13 8.63
CA TYR A 613 -13.55 -29.61 9.10
C TYR A 613 -14.41 -28.97 7.99
N SER A 614 -14.41 -29.56 6.80
CA SER A 614 -15.09 -29.03 5.61
C SER A 614 -16.48 -29.60 5.38
N ASP A 615 -16.90 -30.58 6.16
CA ASP A 615 -18.30 -30.96 6.32
C ASP A 615 -19.13 -29.79 6.91
N THR A 616 -20.43 -29.76 6.64
CA THR A 616 -21.33 -28.69 7.11
C THR A 616 -22.15 -29.12 8.31
N GLY A 617 -22.69 -28.13 9.03
CA GLY A 617 -23.60 -28.35 10.16
C GLY A 617 -25.06 -28.56 9.77
N ILE A 618 -25.34 -28.77 8.48
CA ILE A 618 -26.70 -28.89 7.97
C ILE A 618 -27.21 -30.32 8.16
N HIS A 619 -28.50 -30.43 8.49
CA HIS A 619 -29.21 -31.68 8.68
C HIS A 619 -30.49 -31.70 7.84
N GLU A 620 -31.04 -32.90 7.63
CA GLU A 620 -32.14 -33.10 6.67
C GLU A 620 -33.36 -32.24 6.98
N THR A 621 -33.66 -32.09 8.27
CA THR A 621 -34.86 -31.43 8.78
C THR A 621 -34.74 -29.90 8.90
N LEU A 622 -33.58 -29.33 8.51
CA LEU A 622 -33.28 -27.93 8.77
C LEU A 622 -34.11 -26.97 7.91
N HIS A 623 -34.66 -25.97 8.59
CA HIS A 623 -35.27 -24.78 8.01
C HIS A 623 -34.63 -23.52 8.60
N SER A 624 -34.73 -22.39 7.89
CA SER A 624 -34.24 -21.10 8.39
C SER A 624 -34.93 -20.76 9.71
N ASN A 625 -34.22 -20.06 10.59
CA ASN A 625 -34.76 -19.52 11.85
C ASN A 625 -35.02 -18.01 11.76
N ILE A 626 -34.90 -17.43 10.58
CA ILE A 626 -35.11 -16.02 10.25
C ILE A 626 -36.06 -15.95 9.04
N THR A 627 -36.95 -14.96 9.03
CA THR A 627 -37.88 -14.71 7.91
C THR A 627 -37.15 -14.22 6.65
N PRO A 628 -37.56 -14.65 5.44
CA PRO A 628 -37.07 -14.13 4.17
C PRO A 628 -36.94 -12.62 4.10
N GLU A 629 -37.90 -11.89 4.67
CA GLU A 629 -37.97 -10.43 4.60
C GLU A 629 -36.72 -9.75 5.17
N ILE A 630 -36.25 -10.18 6.34
CA ILE A 630 -35.06 -9.60 6.98
C ILE A 630 -33.78 -10.36 6.64
N MET A 631 -33.88 -11.62 6.19
CA MET A 631 -32.74 -12.43 5.80
C MET A 631 -32.19 -12.07 4.42
N ALA A 632 -33.05 -11.74 3.45
CA ALA A 632 -32.67 -11.49 2.06
C ALA A 632 -31.77 -10.24 1.88
N PHE A 633 -30.98 -10.24 0.79
CA PHE A 633 -30.33 -9.01 0.33
C PHE A 633 -31.36 -8.10 -0.33
N THR A 634 -31.13 -6.79 -0.30
CA THR A 634 -32.10 -5.77 -0.71
C THR A 634 -32.57 -5.89 -2.16
N GLN A 635 -31.72 -6.41 -3.05
CA GLN A 635 -32.03 -6.63 -4.47
C GLN A 635 -32.20 -8.12 -4.84
N GLU A 636 -32.15 -9.04 -3.87
CA GLU A 636 -32.25 -10.49 -4.10
C GLU A 636 -33.29 -11.10 -3.15
N PRO A 637 -34.59 -11.00 -3.42
CA PRO A 637 -35.62 -11.56 -2.54
C PRO A 637 -35.51 -13.09 -2.47
N ILE A 638 -35.71 -13.65 -1.28
CA ILE A 638 -35.80 -15.11 -1.08
C ILE A 638 -37.22 -15.57 -1.44
N PRO A 639 -37.38 -16.64 -2.26
CA PRO A 639 -38.70 -17.19 -2.60
C PRO A 639 -39.55 -17.56 -1.38
N GLN A 640 -40.86 -17.37 -1.50
CA GLN A 640 -41.83 -17.64 -0.42
C GLN A 640 -42.30 -19.10 -0.33
N VAL A 641 -41.59 -20.02 -1.00
CA VAL A 641 -41.98 -21.44 -1.10
C VAL A 641 -41.72 -22.16 0.22
N LEU A 642 -42.73 -22.91 0.69
CA LEU A 642 -42.66 -23.74 1.90
C LEU A 642 -42.48 -25.21 1.51
N SER A 643 -41.72 -25.96 2.31
CA SER A 643 -41.72 -27.42 2.22
C SER A 643 -42.97 -28.01 2.88
N ASP A 644 -43.40 -29.19 2.46
CA ASP A 644 -44.55 -29.90 3.04
C ASP A 644 -44.43 -30.03 4.56
N ARG A 645 -43.23 -30.31 5.06
CA ARG A 645 -42.94 -30.36 6.50
C ARG A 645 -43.14 -29.02 7.18
N THR A 646 -42.60 -27.93 6.60
CA THR A 646 -42.75 -26.58 7.19
C THR A 646 -44.22 -26.18 7.21
N LEU A 647 -44.95 -26.46 6.13
CA LEU A 647 -46.38 -26.23 6.01
C LEU A 647 -47.17 -27.03 7.06
N ALA A 648 -46.85 -28.32 7.26
CA ALA A 648 -47.49 -29.17 8.25
C ALA A 648 -47.21 -28.71 9.70
N GLN A 649 -45.99 -28.24 9.99
CA GLN A 649 -45.58 -27.87 11.34
C GLN A 649 -46.01 -26.45 11.75
N TYR A 650 -45.95 -25.49 10.83
CA TYR A 650 -46.16 -24.07 11.12
C TYR A 650 -47.33 -23.44 10.36
N GLY A 651 -47.93 -24.15 9.41
CA GLY A 651 -49.03 -23.65 8.58
C GLY A 651 -48.59 -22.78 7.40
N PRO A 652 -49.54 -22.27 6.59
CA PRO A 652 -49.25 -21.53 5.35
C PRO A 652 -48.59 -20.17 5.57
N GLY A 653 -48.70 -19.59 6.77
CA GLY A 653 -48.04 -18.34 7.15
C GLY A 653 -46.62 -18.51 7.68
N ALA A 654 -45.98 -19.67 7.50
CA ALA A 654 -44.69 -19.95 8.11
C ALA A 654 -43.56 -19.02 7.60
N PRO A 655 -42.80 -18.38 8.52
CA PRO A 655 -41.70 -17.51 8.13
C PRO A 655 -40.42 -18.26 7.74
N PHE A 656 -40.41 -19.59 7.75
CA PHE A 656 -39.19 -20.39 7.61
C PHE A 656 -39.05 -21.00 6.20
N ARG A 657 -37.81 -21.14 5.72
CA ARG A 657 -37.52 -21.75 4.42
C ARG A 657 -36.65 -22.98 4.57
N HIS A 658 -36.93 -24.00 3.78
CA HIS A 658 -36.14 -25.22 3.78
C HIS A 658 -34.69 -24.93 3.37
N ARG A 659 -33.73 -25.67 3.95
CA ARG A 659 -32.29 -25.52 3.69
C ARG A 659 -31.93 -25.49 2.20
N GLU A 660 -32.59 -26.33 1.41
CA GLU A 660 -32.28 -26.51 -0.01
C GLU A 660 -32.62 -25.24 -0.81
N LEU A 661 -33.77 -24.63 -0.51
CA LEU A 661 -34.19 -23.38 -1.13
C LEU A 661 -33.19 -22.25 -0.85
N ILE A 662 -32.64 -22.19 0.36
CA ILE A 662 -31.63 -21.18 0.71
C ILE A 662 -30.31 -21.46 -0.02
N ARG A 663 -29.87 -22.72 -0.12
CA ARG A 663 -28.67 -23.11 -0.89
C ARG A 663 -28.82 -22.69 -2.35
N GLU A 664 -29.91 -23.09 -3.00
CA GLU A 664 -30.22 -22.76 -4.39
C GLU A 664 -30.34 -21.26 -4.62
N TRP A 665 -30.91 -20.52 -3.67
CA TRP A 665 -31.01 -19.06 -3.74
C TRP A 665 -29.63 -18.39 -3.73
N VAL A 666 -28.70 -18.83 -2.84
CA VAL A 666 -27.33 -18.32 -2.77
C VAL A 666 -26.55 -18.63 -4.04
N GLU A 667 -26.59 -19.88 -4.51
CA GLU A 667 -25.99 -20.28 -5.78
C GLU A 667 -26.55 -19.45 -6.95
N GLY A 668 -27.87 -19.24 -6.92
CA GLY A 668 -28.58 -18.42 -7.88
C GLY A 668 -28.11 -16.96 -7.97
N ILE A 669 -27.48 -16.40 -6.94
CA ILE A 669 -26.92 -15.04 -7.00
C ILE A 669 -25.73 -14.99 -7.96
N PHE A 670 -24.89 -16.02 -7.96
CA PHE A 670 -23.77 -16.09 -8.90
C PHE A 670 -24.28 -16.25 -10.34
N THR A 671 -25.25 -17.14 -10.57
CA THR A 671 -25.77 -17.39 -11.93
C THR A 671 -26.62 -16.24 -12.47
N ARG A 672 -27.53 -15.67 -11.66
CA ARG A 672 -28.32 -14.47 -12.05
C ARG A 672 -27.42 -13.26 -12.30
N GLY A 673 -26.32 -13.14 -11.55
CA GLY A 673 -25.31 -12.10 -11.75
C GLY A 673 -24.38 -12.34 -12.95
N GLY A 674 -24.34 -13.56 -13.52
CA GLY A 674 -23.34 -13.94 -14.53
C GLY A 674 -21.91 -14.05 -13.99
N HIS A 675 -21.79 -14.29 -12.68
CA HIS A 675 -20.54 -14.33 -11.91
C HIS A 675 -20.06 -15.77 -11.63
N ASP A 676 -20.80 -16.79 -12.07
CA ASP A 676 -20.49 -18.21 -11.91
C ASP A 676 -19.11 -18.56 -12.49
N LYS A 677 -18.75 -17.98 -13.63
CA LYS A 677 -17.43 -18.12 -14.28
C LYS A 677 -16.26 -17.55 -13.46
N LEU A 678 -16.53 -16.75 -12.44
CA LEU A 678 -15.48 -16.18 -11.57
C LEU A 678 -15.07 -17.14 -10.46
N ILE A 679 -15.84 -18.21 -10.25
CA ILE A 679 -15.63 -19.18 -9.19
C ILE A 679 -14.72 -20.30 -9.65
N GLU A 680 -13.68 -20.55 -8.87
CA GLU A 680 -12.82 -21.71 -8.94
C GLU A 680 -13.25 -22.71 -7.87
N PHE A 681 -14.05 -23.71 -8.29
CA PHE A 681 -14.52 -24.79 -7.40
C PHE A 681 -13.43 -25.82 -7.09
N SER A 682 -13.69 -26.63 -6.06
CA SER A 682 -12.80 -27.68 -5.54
C SER A 682 -11.39 -27.18 -5.21
N THR A 683 -11.27 -25.90 -4.86
CA THR A 683 -10.00 -25.19 -4.69
C THR A 683 -9.91 -24.59 -3.30
N THR A 684 -8.95 -25.08 -2.52
CA THR A 684 -8.66 -24.57 -1.18
C THR A 684 -7.58 -23.50 -1.27
N VAL A 685 -7.81 -22.36 -0.63
CA VAL A 685 -6.75 -21.40 -0.33
C VAL A 685 -5.98 -21.94 0.89
N GLU A 686 -4.72 -22.31 0.68
CA GLU A 686 -3.87 -22.91 1.72
C GLU A 686 -2.99 -21.87 2.42
N LEU A 687 -2.65 -20.78 1.73
CA LEU A 687 -1.97 -19.61 2.28
C LEU A 687 -2.37 -18.35 1.51
N ALA A 688 -2.62 -17.27 2.22
CA ALA A 688 -2.72 -15.92 1.70
C ALA A 688 -1.70 -15.07 2.47
N GLU A 689 -0.71 -14.54 1.76
CA GLU A 689 0.32 -13.70 2.38
C GLU A 689 0.63 -12.49 1.52
N LYS A 690 0.92 -11.37 2.18
CA LYS A 690 1.34 -10.16 1.51
C LYS A 690 2.85 -10.16 1.26
N ARG A 691 3.26 -10.12 0.00
CA ARG A 691 4.66 -9.94 -0.43
C ARG A 691 4.77 -8.61 -1.17
N GLY A 692 5.48 -7.65 -0.57
CA GLY A 692 5.47 -6.27 -1.07
C GLY A 692 4.08 -5.64 -0.93
N GLU A 693 3.46 -5.28 -2.06
CA GLU A 693 2.11 -4.68 -2.06
C GLU A 693 1.01 -5.65 -2.47
N GLU A 694 1.36 -6.86 -2.93
CA GLU A 694 0.40 -7.82 -3.47
C GLU A 694 0.16 -8.97 -2.50
N TRP A 695 -1.05 -9.47 -2.51
CA TRP A 695 -1.45 -10.71 -1.87
C TRP A 695 -1.14 -11.88 -2.80
N ILE A 696 -0.33 -12.83 -2.32
CA ILE A 696 -0.10 -14.09 -2.98
C ILE A 696 -0.96 -15.14 -2.31
N LEU A 697 -1.86 -15.75 -3.09
CA LEU A 697 -2.67 -16.88 -2.68
C LEU A 697 -2.04 -18.16 -3.20
N THR A 698 -1.65 -19.05 -2.29
CA THR A 698 -1.27 -20.43 -2.60
C THR A 698 -2.53 -21.29 -2.61
N LEU A 699 -2.81 -21.86 -3.77
CA LEU A 699 -4.05 -22.54 -4.09
C LEU A 699 -3.78 -24.03 -4.29
N ARG A 700 -4.70 -24.87 -3.81
CA ARG A 700 -4.66 -26.32 -3.97
C ARG A 700 -6.00 -26.82 -4.50
N LYS A 701 -5.98 -27.52 -5.63
CA LYS A 701 -7.16 -28.11 -6.25
C LYS A 701 -7.13 -29.62 -6.19
N VAL A 702 -8.25 -30.17 -5.75
CA VAL A 702 -8.52 -31.62 -5.77
C VAL A 702 -9.09 -31.94 -7.14
N VAL A 703 -8.28 -32.57 -8.02
CA VAL A 703 -8.73 -32.89 -9.39
C VAL A 703 -9.51 -34.21 -9.40
N PRO A 704 -10.79 -34.24 -9.79
CA PRO A 704 -11.57 -35.47 -9.83
C PRO A 704 -10.87 -36.58 -10.63
N GLY A 705 -10.87 -37.81 -10.10
CA GLY A 705 -10.26 -38.97 -10.76
C GLY A 705 -8.73 -39.05 -10.76
N LYS A 706 -8.01 -38.04 -10.26
CA LYS A 706 -6.54 -38.07 -10.14
C LYS A 706 -6.07 -38.43 -8.73
N SER A 707 -4.91 -39.09 -8.62
CA SER A 707 -4.28 -39.45 -7.34
C SER A 707 -3.42 -38.34 -6.71
N LYS A 708 -3.36 -37.17 -7.36
CA LYS A 708 -2.54 -36.03 -6.96
C LYS A 708 -3.36 -34.76 -6.81
N ASP A 709 -2.88 -33.87 -5.95
CA ASP A 709 -3.38 -32.51 -5.78
C ASP A 709 -2.55 -31.57 -6.63
N TYR A 710 -3.22 -30.63 -7.31
CA TYR A 710 -2.56 -29.60 -8.11
C TYR A 710 -2.43 -28.31 -7.31
N TRP A 711 -1.26 -27.68 -7.36
CA TRP A 711 -0.93 -26.48 -6.61
C TRP A 711 -0.43 -25.38 -7.52
N TRP A 712 -0.85 -24.14 -7.27
CA TRP A 712 -0.36 -22.96 -7.98
C TRP A 712 -0.49 -21.71 -7.09
N GLN A 713 0.02 -20.59 -7.59
CA GLN A 713 -0.11 -19.29 -6.92
C GLN A 713 -0.78 -18.27 -7.84
N GLU A 714 -1.63 -17.42 -7.27
CA GLU A 714 -2.22 -16.26 -7.95
C GLU A 714 -1.96 -15.01 -7.11
N THR A 715 -1.81 -13.85 -7.76
CA THR A 715 -1.54 -12.57 -7.12
C THR A 715 -2.70 -11.59 -7.25
N PHE A 716 -2.96 -10.84 -6.17
CA PHE A 716 -4.08 -9.92 -6.04
C PHE A 716 -3.68 -8.63 -5.34
N ASP A 717 -4.37 -7.54 -5.62
CA ASP A 717 -4.15 -6.25 -4.94
C ASP A 717 -4.91 -6.18 -3.61
N ALA A 718 -6.02 -6.92 -3.51
CA ALA A 718 -6.84 -7.00 -2.30
C ALA A 718 -7.51 -8.38 -2.13
N VAL A 719 -7.88 -8.72 -0.90
CA VAL A 719 -8.49 -9.99 -0.53
C VAL A 719 -9.73 -9.76 0.33
N VAL A 720 -10.83 -10.41 -0.02
CA VAL A 720 -12.05 -10.51 0.80
C VAL A 720 -12.15 -11.92 1.38
N VAL A 721 -12.11 -12.01 2.70
CA VAL A 721 -12.31 -13.27 3.44
C VAL A 721 -13.80 -13.45 3.71
N ALA A 722 -14.42 -14.39 2.98
CA ALA A 722 -15.83 -14.74 3.07
C ALA A 722 -16.03 -16.23 3.41
N SER A 723 -15.06 -16.83 4.12
CA SER A 723 -14.99 -18.27 4.40
C SER A 723 -16.05 -18.79 5.37
N GLY A 724 -16.76 -17.88 6.05
CA GLY A 724 -17.65 -18.19 7.17
C GLY A 724 -16.89 -18.62 8.43
N HIS A 725 -17.63 -18.74 9.54
CA HIS A 725 -17.09 -19.08 10.86
C HIS A 725 -17.86 -20.17 11.61
N PHE A 726 -18.81 -20.85 10.95
CA PHE A 726 -19.59 -21.96 11.54
C PHE A 726 -19.11 -23.33 11.05
N TYR A 727 -17.81 -23.61 11.17
CA TYR A 727 -17.25 -24.88 10.70
C TYR A 727 -16.28 -25.56 11.66
N LEU A 728 -15.56 -24.82 12.52
CA LEU A 728 -14.70 -25.41 13.56
C LEU A 728 -15.49 -25.48 14.88
N PRO A 729 -15.89 -26.67 15.36
CA PRO A 729 -16.65 -26.81 16.61
C PRO A 729 -15.93 -26.19 17.80
N TYR A 730 -16.66 -25.51 18.69
CA TYR A 730 -16.15 -25.12 19.99
C TYR A 730 -16.63 -26.10 21.05
N ILE A 731 -15.70 -26.72 21.77
CA ILE A 731 -16.01 -27.59 22.91
C ILE A 731 -15.26 -27.04 24.13
N PRO A 732 -15.96 -26.74 25.24
CA PRO A 732 -15.31 -26.19 26.42
C PRO A 732 -14.37 -27.23 27.06
N GLU A 733 -13.30 -26.74 27.67
CA GLU A 733 -12.46 -27.56 28.53
C GLU A 733 -13.22 -27.93 29.80
N ILE A 734 -13.48 -29.23 29.97
CA ILE A 734 -14.14 -29.79 31.16
C ILE A 734 -13.25 -30.91 31.71
N PRO A 735 -12.94 -30.92 33.01
CA PRO A 735 -12.16 -31.98 33.63
C PRO A 735 -12.65 -33.40 33.28
N GLY A 736 -11.76 -34.25 32.78
CA GLY A 736 -12.02 -35.64 32.43
C GLY A 736 -12.73 -35.86 31.09
N LEU A 737 -13.05 -34.81 30.33
CA LEU A 737 -13.80 -34.90 29.07
C LEU A 737 -13.03 -35.64 27.97
N VAL A 738 -11.73 -35.37 27.84
CA VAL A 738 -10.88 -35.99 26.81
C VAL A 738 -10.69 -37.48 27.12
N GLU A 739 -10.39 -37.81 28.37
CA GLU A 739 -10.23 -39.19 28.83
C GLU A 739 -11.56 -39.97 28.71
N PHE A 740 -12.69 -39.28 28.89
CA PHE A 740 -14.02 -39.87 28.70
C PHE A 740 -14.28 -40.22 27.23
N ASP A 741 -13.91 -39.36 26.28
CA ASP A 741 -14.03 -39.64 24.84
C ASP A 741 -13.14 -40.81 24.41
N GLU A 742 -11.90 -40.84 24.90
CA GLU A 742 -10.95 -41.93 24.63
C GLU A 742 -11.47 -43.27 25.16
N LYS A 743 -12.16 -43.27 26.32
CA LYS A 743 -12.73 -44.48 26.91
C LYS A 743 -14.07 -44.89 26.29
N PHE A 744 -14.90 -43.93 25.92
CA PHE A 744 -16.26 -44.13 25.41
C PHE A 744 -16.45 -43.46 24.03
N PRO A 745 -15.74 -43.90 22.99
CA PRO A 745 -15.73 -43.25 21.70
C PRO A 745 -17.14 -43.21 21.09
N GLY A 746 -17.49 -42.06 20.51
CA GLY A 746 -18.79 -41.84 19.85
C GLY A 746 -19.93 -41.40 20.77
N ARG A 747 -19.73 -41.37 22.09
CA ARG A 747 -20.72 -40.81 23.03
C ARG A 747 -20.74 -39.29 23.05
N LEU A 748 -19.67 -38.62 22.63
CA LEU A 748 -19.63 -37.17 22.55
C LEU A 748 -19.83 -36.71 21.10
N LYS A 749 -20.79 -35.82 20.90
CA LYS A 749 -21.11 -35.22 19.61
C LYS A 749 -21.12 -33.71 19.72
N HIS A 750 -20.95 -33.04 18.59
CA HIS A 750 -21.19 -31.61 18.47
C HIS A 750 -22.40 -31.39 17.57
N SER A 751 -23.15 -30.31 17.77
CA SER A 751 -24.32 -29.93 16.95
C SER A 751 -24.02 -29.89 15.45
N LYS A 752 -22.78 -29.55 15.06
CA LYS A 752 -22.29 -29.65 13.66
C LYS A 752 -22.49 -31.04 13.05
N HIS A 753 -22.41 -32.09 13.86
CA HIS A 753 -22.50 -33.48 13.43
C HIS A 753 -23.92 -34.05 13.62
N PHE A 754 -24.89 -33.26 14.04
CA PHE A 754 -26.29 -33.69 14.05
C PHE A 754 -26.77 -33.83 12.59
N ARG A 755 -27.47 -34.92 12.26
CA ARG A 755 -27.99 -35.21 10.91
C ARG A 755 -29.46 -35.60 10.92
N ASP A 756 -29.85 -36.41 11.89
CA ASP A 756 -31.21 -36.90 12.07
C ASP A 756 -31.44 -37.20 13.55
N ALA A 757 -32.65 -36.99 14.05
CA ALA A 757 -33.03 -37.37 15.40
C ALA A 757 -33.02 -38.90 15.61
N GLU A 758 -33.28 -39.69 14.56
CA GLU A 758 -33.38 -41.15 14.63
C GLU A 758 -32.16 -41.83 15.25
N GLU A 759 -30.97 -41.24 15.13
CA GLU A 759 -29.75 -41.77 15.76
C GLU A 759 -29.83 -41.80 17.30
N PHE A 760 -30.75 -41.05 17.90
CA PHE A 760 -30.96 -40.93 19.34
C PHE A 760 -32.11 -41.80 19.85
N ARG A 761 -32.75 -42.60 18.98
CA ARG A 761 -33.91 -43.42 19.36
C ARG A 761 -33.63 -44.30 20.57
N GLY A 762 -34.44 -44.14 21.62
CA GLY A 762 -34.33 -44.90 22.87
C GLY A 762 -33.08 -44.62 23.72
N LYS A 763 -32.22 -43.67 23.34
CA LYS A 763 -30.98 -43.34 24.06
C LYS A 763 -31.21 -42.31 25.17
N LYS A 764 -30.43 -42.38 26.24
CA LYS A 764 -30.34 -41.33 27.27
C LYS A 764 -29.40 -40.22 26.81
N VAL A 765 -29.96 -39.03 26.55
CA VAL A 765 -29.24 -37.93 25.90
C VAL A 765 -29.13 -36.69 26.80
N ILE A 766 -27.95 -36.07 26.78
CA ILE A 766 -27.72 -34.73 27.31
C ILE A 766 -27.45 -33.78 26.14
N VAL A 767 -28.17 -32.67 26.05
CA VAL A 767 -27.88 -31.56 25.13
C VAL A 767 -27.27 -30.41 25.92
N VAL A 768 -26.06 -29.97 25.54
CA VAL A 768 -25.30 -28.92 26.23
C VAL A 768 -25.36 -27.62 25.44
N GLY A 769 -25.97 -26.58 26.01
CA GLY A 769 -26.07 -25.25 25.40
C GLY A 769 -27.45 -24.59 25.60
N GLY A 770 -27.48 -23.26 25.57
CA GLY A 770 -28.70 -22.46 25.76
C GLY A 770 -29.14 -21.64 24.54
N SER A 771 -28.52 -21.87 23.38
CA SER A 771 -28.76 -21.10 22.14
C SER A 771 -29.48 -21.92 21.07
N VAL A 772 -29.65 -21.35 19.87
CA VAL A 772 -30.48 -21.87 18.79
C VAL A 772 -30.25 -23.35 18.48
N SER A 773 -29.01 -23.73 18.16
CA SER A 773 -28.69 -25.12 17.84
C SER A 773 -28.97 -26.09 18.98
N ALA A 774 -28.96 -25.63 20.23
CA ALA A 774 -29.20 -26.48 21.40
C ALA A 774 -30.68 -26.82 21.52
N PHE A 775 -31.56 -25.80 21.51
CA PHE A 775 -32.98 -26.09 21.64
C PHE A 775 -33.60 -26.68 20.37
N ASP A 776 -33.06 -26.40 19.17
CA ASP A 776 -33.52 -27.05 17.93
C ASP A 776 -33.23 -28.55 17.97
N ALA A 777 -31.98 -28.93 18.25
CA ALA A 777 -31.60 -30.33 18.41
C ALA A 777 -32.36 -31.00 19.58
N LEU A 778 -32.55 -30.30 20.71
CA LEU A 778 -33.30 -30.82 21.86
C LEU A 778 -34.74 -31.21 21.51
N HIS A 779 -35.43 -30.37 20.72
CA HIS A 779 -36.83 -30.62 20.32
C HIS A 779 -36.99 -31.71 19.26
N ASP A 780 -35.97 -31.94 18.45
CA ASP A 780 -35.92 -33.07 17.52
C ASP A 780 -35.58 -34.37 18.28
N ILE A 781 -34.53 -34.35 19.12
CA ILE A 781 -34.06 -35.51 19.90
C ILE A 781 -35.14 -36.04 20.85
N ARG A 782 -35.85 -35.15 21.57
CA ARG A 782 -36.88 -35.56 22.56
C ARG A 782 -38.00 -36.41 21.99
N GLN A 783 -38.24 -36.34 20.67
CA GLN A 783 -39.33 -37.06 20.03
C GLN A 783 -39.07 -38.56 19.94
N VAL A 784 -37.79 -38.96 19.98
CA VAL A 784 -37.37 -40.35 19.73
C VAL A 784 -36.51 -40.94 20.85
N SER A 785 -35.84 -40.10 21.65
CA SER A 785 -34.94 -40.54 22.71
C SER A 785 -35.66 -41.03 23.97
N GLN A 786 -34.89 -41.63 24.89
CA GLN A 786 -35.39 -41.91 26.23
C GLN A 786 -35.75 -40.59 26.93
N LYS A 787 -36.91 -40.56 27.58
CA LYS A 787 -37.42 -39.40 28.31
C LYS A 787 -37.14 -39.54 29.82
N PRO A 788 -36.84 -38.45 30.53
CA PRO A 788 -36.66 -37.08 30.01
C PRO A 788 -35.28 -36.88 29.35
N VAL A 789 -35.21 -35.99 28.36
CA VAL A 789 -33.94 -35.49 27.79
C VAL A 789 -33.38 -34.42 28.69
N ILE A 790 -32.07 -34.43 28.91
CA ILE A 790 -31.42 -33.48 29.80
C ILE A 790 -30.90 -32.29 28.99
N ALA A 791 -31.33 -31.08 29.34
CA ALA A 791 -30.76 -29.84 28.82
C ALA A 791 -29.79 -29.24 29.85
N SER A 792 -28.50 -29.19 29.52
CA SER A 792 -27.47 -28.59 30.38
C SER A 792 -27.09 -27.20 29.87
N LEU A 793 -27.36 -26.17 30.64
CA LEU A 793 -27.09 -24.79 30.28
C LEU A 793 -26.85 -23.91 31.51
N ARG A 794 -26.23 -22.74 31.27
CA ARG A 794 -26.06 -21.69 32.27
C ARG A 794 -27.28 -20.77 32.28
N GLU A 795 -27.48 -20.10 31.15
CA GLU A 795 -28.59 -19.20 30.89
C GLU A 795 -29.10 -19.46 29.45
N PRO A 796 -30.41 -19.32 29.19
CA PRO A 796 -30.93 -19.37 27.85
C PRO A 796 -30.60 -18.09 27.06
N LEU A 797 -30.66 -18.17 25.73
CA LEU A 797 -30.56 -16.99 24.88
C LEU A 797 -31.70 -16.01 25.19
N ALA A 798 -31.34 -14.78 25.55
CA ALA A 798 -32.27 -13.76 26.06
C ALA A 798 -33.51 -13.55 25.19
N ALA A 799 -33.38 -13.63 23.85
CA ALA A 799 -34.49 -13.46 22.92
C ALA A 799 -35.61 -14.51 23.10
N PHE A 800 -35.27 -15.74 23.50
CA PHE A 800 -36.25 -16.83 23.64
C PHE A 800 -36.60 -17.15 25.10
N GLY A 801 -35.76 -16.73 26.05
CA GLY A 801 -35.92 -17.03 27.47
C GLY A 801 -36.00 -18.54 27.73
N TRP A 802 -36.74 -18.92 28.77
CA TRP A 802 -36.87 -20.33 29.19
C TRP A 802 -37.85 -21.15 28.35
N ALA A 803 -38.68 -20.52 27.50
CA ALA A 803 -39.74 -21.20 26.75
C ALA A 803 -39.30 -22.50 26.03
N PRO A 804 -38.14 -22.56 25.35
CA PRO A 804 -37.70 -23.78 24.66
C PRO A 804 -37.42 -24.97 25.59
N PHE A 805 -37.28 -24.75 26.89
CA PHE A 805 -36.83 -25.76 27.87
C PHE A 805 -37.94 -26.19 28.83
N THR A 806 -39.18 -25.72 28.63
CA THR A 806 -40.31 -25.93 29.56
C THR A 806 -41.12 -27.21 29.31
N HIS A 807 -40.85 -27.94 28.22
CA HIS A 807 -41.64 -29.12 27.86
C HIS A 807 -41.47 -30.25 28.92
N PRO A 808 -42.52 -31.00 29.29
CA PRO A 808 -42.44 -32.03 30.35
C PRO A 808 -41.39 -33.13 30.11
N ASP A 809 -41.15 -33.48 28.84
CA ASP A 809 -40.10 -34.43 28.44
C ASP A 809 -38.66 -33.90 28.60
N ILE A 810 -38.45 -32.67 29.08
CA ILE A 810 -37.15 -32.02 29.22
C ILE A 810 -36.87 -31.78 30.71
N THR A 811 -35.66 -32.14 31.15
CA THR A 811 -35.16 -31.80 32.48
C THR A 811 -33.96 -30.87 32.37
N ILE A 812 -34.01 -29.73 33.05
CA ILE A 812 -32.92 -28.75 33.06
C ILE A 812 -31.89 -29.16 34.10
N LYS A 813 -30.62 -29.09 33.72
CA LYS A 813 -29.45 -29.21 34.60
C LYS A 813 -28.55 -28.00 34.42
N PRO A 814 -27.81 -27.58 35.46
CA PRO A 814 -26.84 -26.50 35.31
C PRO A 814 -25.62 -26.98 34.52
N GLN A 815 -24.54 -26.21 34.49
CA GLN A 815 -23.34 -26.57 33.73
C GLN A 815 -22.69 -27.86 34.23
N ILE A 816 -22.18 -28.66 33.29
CA ILE A 816 -21.35 -29.83 33.60
C ILE A 816 -20.00 -29.36 34.16
N THR A 817 -19.54 -29.99 35.25
CA THR A 817 -18.27 -29.67 35.92
C THR A 817 -17.22 -30.76 35.75
N SER A 818 -17.60 -32.02 35.55
CA SER A 818 -16.64 -33.09 35.30
C SER A 818 -17.25 -34.31 34.61
N PHE A 819 -16.40 -35.04 33.88
CA PHE A 819 -16.65 -36.36 33.34
C PHE A 819 -15.76 -37.38 34.07
N CYS A 820 -16.33 -38.49 34.53
CA CYS A 820 -15.57 -39.57 35.14
C CYS A 820 -15.31 -40.69 34.12
N PRO A 821 -14.08 -40.84 33.60
CA PRO A 821 -13.77 -41.88 32.60
C PRO A 821 -13.86 -43.30 33.18
N LYS A 822 -13.77 -43.47 34.51
CA LYS A 822 -13.86 -44.79 35.15
C LYS A 822 -15.28 -45.35 35.19
N SER A 823 -16.25 -44.51 35.56
CA SER A 823 -17.64 -44.95 35.78
C SER A 823 -18.62 -44.51 34.70
N GLY A 824 -18.23 -43.62 33.79
CA GLY A 824 -19.15 -43.00 32.84
C GLY A 824 -20.05 -41.92 33.45
N ARG A 825 -19.78 -41.50 34.69
CA ARG A 825 -20.56 -40.50 35.45
C ARG A 825 -20.29 -39.09 34.96
N ILE A 826 -21.35 -38.28 34.88
CA ILE A 826 -21.27 -36.84 34.58
C ILE A 826 -21.77 -36.06 35.80
N THR A 827 -20.99 -35.07 36.24
CA THR A 827 -21.29 -34.24 37.42
C THR A 827 -21.66 -32.83 36.98
N PHE A 828 -22.67 -32.26 37.63
CA PHE A 828 -23.15 -30.90 37.38
C PHE A 828 -22.77 -29.95 38.51
N SER A 829 -22.86 -28.64 38.28
CA SER A 829 -22.43 -27.64 39.26
C SER A 829 -23.32 -27.53 40.51
N ASP A 830 -24.54 -28.07 40.48
CA ASP A 830 -25.40 -28.23 41.66
C ASP A 830 -25.06 -29.49 42.49
N GLY A 831 -24.01 -30.22 42.11
CA GLY A 831 -23.62 -31.49 42.74
C GLY A 831 -24.44 -32.69 42.29
N SER A 832 -25.46 -32.50 41.44
CA SER A 832 -26.20 -33.63 40.89
C SER A 832 -25.36 -34.43 39.90
N ILE A 833 -25.67 -35.71 39.76
CA ILE A 833 -24.94 -36.66 38.91
C ILE A 833 -25.88 -37.39 37.97
N VAL A 834 -25.36 -37.79 36.82
CA VAL A 834 -26.06 -38.66 35.87
C VAL A 834 -25.10 -39.76 35.43
N ASP A 835 -25.51 -41.00 35.68
CA ASP A 835 -24.82 -42.21 35.23
C ASP A 835 -25.48 -42.75 33.93
N GLU A 836 -24.77 -43.64 33.24
CA GLU A 836 -25.26 -44.38 32.06
C GLU A 836 -25.78 -43.49 30.91
N VAL A 837 -25.06 -42.40 30.61
CA VAL A 837 -25.40 -41.54 29.47
C VAL A 837 -24.92 -42.17 28.17
N ASP A 838 -25.83 -42.35 27.22
CA ASP A 838 -25.52 -42.89 25.90
C ASP A 838 -24.87 -41.85 24.99
N THR A 839 -25.34 -40.59 25.05
CA THR A 839 -24.83 -39.53 24.19
C THR A 839 -24.93 -38.15 24.82
N VAL A 840 -23.88 -37.34 24.64
CA VAL A 840 -23.83 -35.91 24.97
C VAL A 840 -23.64 -35.12 23.68
N VAL A 841 -24.57 -34.19 23.41
CA VAL A 841 -24.56 -33.33 22.23
C VAL A 841 -24.17 -31.91 22.66
N PHE A 842 -22.95 -31.50 22.32
CA PHE A 842 -22.46 -30.15 22.52
C PHE A 842 -23.01 -29.20 21.44
N ALA A 843 -23.93 -28.33 21.83
CA ALA A 843 -24.43 -27.23 21.02
C ALA A 843 -23.83 -25.90 21.50
N THR A 844 -22.49 -25.88 21.62
CA THR A 844 -21.68 -24.83 22.24
C THR A 844 -21.11 -23.81 21.25
N GLY A 845 -21.49 -23.93 19.97
CA GLY A 845 -21.12 -23.01 18.91
C GLY A 845 -19.77 -23.35 18.26
N TYR A 846 -19.10 -22.33 17.73
CA TYR A 846 -17.93 -22.50 16.88
C TYR A 846 -16.82 -21.53 17.29
N ASP A 847 -15.61 -21.78 16.79
CA ASP A 847 -14.49 -20.85 16.84
C ASP A 847 -14.13 -20.35 15.44
N PHE A 848 -13.55 -19.14 15.40
CA PHE A 848 -12.91 -18.65 14.20
C PHE A 848 -11.65 -19.47 13.88
N SER A 849 -11.42 -19.71 12.59
CA SER A 849 -10.22 -20.40 12.14
C SER A 849 -9.87 -19.93 10.73
N PHE A 850 -8.63 -19.47 10.56
CA PHE A 850 -8.09 -18.97 9.30
C PHE A 850 -6.69 -19.56 9.07
N PRO A 851 -6.55 -20.88 8.86
CA PRO A 851 -5.24 -21.52 8.71
C PRO A 851 -4.43 -20.95 7.52
N PHE A 852 -5.14 -20.40 6.53
CA PHE A 852 -4.55 -19.75 5.36
C PHE A 852 -4.09 -18.30 5.62
N LEU A 853 -4.45 -17.67 6.75
CA LEU A 853 -4.01 -16.31 7.13
C LEU A 853 -3.25 -16.35 8.47
N PRO A 854 -2.01 -16.86 8.49
CA PRO A 854 -1.27 -17.10 9.74
C PRO A 854 -0.99 -15.82 10.56
N LYS A 855 -0.99 -14.65 9.91
CA LYS A 855 -0.84 -13.35 10.59
C LYS A 855 -2.12 -12.91 11.31
N GLN A 856 -3.29 -13.36 10.88
CA GLN A 856 -4.56 -13.03 11.51
C GLN A 856 -4.87 -14.03 12.62
N LYS A 857 -4.41 -13.71 13.84
CA LYS A 857 -4.66 -14.56 15.01
C LYS A 857 -6.06 -14.35 15.55
N VAL A 858 -6.67 -15.43 16.04
CA VAL A 858 -7.91 -15.40 16.80
C VAL A 858 -7.55 -15.28 18.28
N GLN A 859 -8.25 -14.41 19.00
CA GLN A 859 -8.03 -14.20 20.43
C GLN A 859 -9.38 -14.20 21.13
N ASN A 860 -9.52 -14.96 22.23
CA ASN A 860 -10.74 -14.99 23.03
C ASN A 860 -12.02 -15.16 22.18
N ARG A 861 -11.94 -16.02 21.16
CA ARG A 861 -13.03 -16.33 20.22
C ARG A 861 -13.51 -15.15 19.36
N ARG A 862 -12.70 -14.09 19.21
CA ARG A 862 -12.92 -12.98 18.28
C ARG A 862 -11.74 -12.78 17.33
N VAL A 863 -11.95 -11.94 16.30
CA VAL A 863 -10.93 -11.54 15.33
C VAL A 863 -10.49 -10.10 15.63
N PRO A 864 -9.32 -9.88 16.26
CA PRO A 864 -8.81 -8.54 16.57
C PRO A 864 -8.35 -7.78 15.33
N GLY A 865 -8.31 -6.45 15.45
CA GLY A 865 -7.75 -5.57 14.41
C GLY A 865 -8.65 -5.37 13.20
N LEU A 866 -9.96 -5.59 13.33
CA LEU A 866 -10.94 -5.41 12.25
C LEU A 866 -11.88 -4.23 12.54
N TYR A 867 -11.65 -3.09 11.88
CA TYR A 867 -12.54 -1.94 11.97
C TYR A 867 -13.93 -2.28 11.41
N GLN A 868 -14.96 -2.01 12.21
CA GLN A 868 -16.35 -2.39 11.91
C GLN A 868 -16.51 -3.89 11.62
N HIS A 869 -15.61 -4.76 12.11
CA HIS A 869 -15.58 -6.20 11.78
C HIS A 869 -15.37 -6.51 10.29
N VAL A 870 -14.95 -5.52 9.48
CA VAL A 870 -14.75 -5.65 8.03
C VAL A 870 -13.30 -5.41 7.67
N PHE A 871 -12.75 -4.23 7.98
CA PHE A 871 -11.47 -3.79 7.41
C PHE A 871 -10.32 -4.09 8.36
N ASN A 872 -9.28 -4.78 7.89
CA ASN A 872 -8.07 -4.91 8.68
C ASN A 872 -7.41 -3.53 8.87
N ILE A 873 -7.19 -3.15 10.13
CA ILE A 873 -6.72 -1.80 10.51
C ILE A 873 -5.29 -1.54 10.03
N ASP A 874 -4.43 -2.57 10.08
CA ASP A 874 -3.04 -2.46 9.66
C ASP A 874 -2.92 -2.43 8.13
N ASP A 875 -3.80 -3.16 7.44
CA ASP A 875 -3.80 -3.29 6.00
C ASP A 875 -5.22 -3.34 5.42
N PRO A 876 -5.78 -2.19 5.01
CA PRO A 876 -7.15 -2.12 4.53
C PRO A 876 -7.36 -2.76 3.15
N THR A 877 -6.34 -3.38 2.54
CA THR A 877 -6.51 -4.26 1.35
C THR A 877 -7.00 -5.66 1.71
N LEU A 878 -7.10 -5.98 3.01
CA LEU A 878 -7.73 -7.20 3.53
C LEU A 878 -9.06 -6.84 4.20
N ALA A 879 -10.15 -7.40 3.69
CA ALA A 879 -11.49 -7.23 4.24
C ALA A 879 -12.12 -8.58 4.63
N PHE A 880 -13.01 -8.56 5.61
CA PHE A 880 -13.77 -9.71 6.08
C PHE A 880 -15.26 -9.45 5.90
N VAL A 881 -15.99 -10.43 5.40
CA VAL A 881 -17.45 -10.36 5.23
C VAL A 881 -18.07 -11.55 5.95
N GLY A 882 -19.05 -11.28 6.82
CA GLY A 882 -19.78 -12.29 7.56
C GLY A 882 -19.11 -12.82 8.83
N MET A 883 -18.20 -12.04 9.44
CA MET A 883 -17.55 -12.36 10.72
C MET A 883 -18.28 -11.75 11.94
N VAL A 884 -19.61 -11.70 11.88
CA VAL A 884 -20.48 -11.15 12.93
C VAL A 884 -21.57 -12.14 13.30
N THR A 885 -22.12 -12.01 14.51
CA THR A 885 -23.28 -12.78 14.96
C THR A 885 -24.39 -11.85 15.46
N GLY A 886 -25.61 -12.36 15.60
CA GLY A 886 -26.75 -11.58 16.05
C GLY A 886 -27.12 -10.39 15.15
N GLY A 887 -26.63 -10.35 13.91
CA GLY A 887 -27.15 -9.52 12.81
C GLY A 887 -28.18 -10.32 12.01
N PHE A 888 -28.99 -9.66 11.18
CA PHE A 888 -29.98 -10.26 10.25
C PHE A 888 -29.35 -11.16 9.14
N THR A 889 -28.40 -12.00 9.55
CA THR A 889 -27.49 -12.88 8.84
C THR A 889 -27.05 -12.33 7.50
N PHE A 890 -27.75 -12.63 6.40
CA PHE A 890 -27.24 -12.22 5.09
C PHE A 890 -27.42 -10.73 4.85
N ARG A 891 -28.51 -10.11 5.29
CA ARG A 891 -28.75 -8.69 5.05
C ARG A 891 -27.57 -7.81 5.48
N VAL A 892 -26.96 -8.06 6.64
CA VAL A 892 -25.79 -7.27 7.05
C VAL A 892 -24.54 -7.53 6.20
N PHE A 893 -24.39 -8.72 5.61
CA PHE A 893 -23.28 -9.03 4.72
C PHE A 893 -23.29 -8.14 3.47
N GLU A 894 -24.46 -7.70 3.01
CA GLU A 894 -24.55 -6.74 1.90
C GLU A 894 -23.93 -5.37 2.26
N TRP A 895 -24.18 -4.86 3.46
CA TRP A 895 -23.57 -3.60 3.90
C TRP A 895 -22.05 -3.74 4.04
N GLN A 896 -21.58 -4.86 4.59
CA GLN A 896 -20.15 -5.15 4.70
C GLN A 896 -19.49 -5.26 3.31
N ALA A 897 -20.11 -6.02 2.40
CA ALA A 897 -19.62 -6.25 1.05
C ALA A 897 -19.58 -4.97 0.21
N VAL A 898 -20.64 -4.16 0.23
CA VAL A 898 -20.71 -2.91 -0.54
C VAL A 898 -19.72 -1.88 0.01
N ALA A 899 -19.59 -1.77 1.34
CA ALA A 899 -18.56 -0.93 1.95
C ALA A 899 -17.15 -1.37 1.52
N ALA A 900 -16.86 -2.68 1.59
CA ALA A 900 -15.57 -3.22 1.16
C ALA A 900 -15.28 -2.95 -0.32
N ALA A 901 -16.23 -3.26 -1.21
CA ALA A 901 -16.10 -3.05 -2.64
C ALA A 901 -15.85 -1.58 -2.98
N ARG A 902 -16.56 -0.64 -2.34
CA ARG A 902 -16.36 0.80 -2.59
C ARG A 902 -15.05 1.32 -2.04
N VAL A 903 -14.62 0.87 -0.86
CA VAL A 903 -13.29 1.24 -0.33
C VAL A 903 -12.20 0.73 -1.28
N PHE A 904 -12.29 -0.51 -1.77
CA PHE A 904 -11.34 -1.05 -2.74
C PHE A 904 -11.36 -0.29 -4.06
N ALA A 905 -12.54 0.12 -4.53
CA ALA A 905 -12.71 0.95 -5.73
C ALA A 905 -12.32 2.43 -5.52
N ASN A 906 -11.82 2.81 -4.34
CA ASN A 906 -11.50 4.18 -3.94
C ASN A 906 -12.70 5.16 -4.03
N ARG A 907 -13.91 4.64 -3.79
CA ARG A 907 -15.20 5.36 -3.78
C ARG A 907 -15.79 5.49 -2.37
N GLY A 908 -15.49 4.52 -1.51
CA GLY A 908 -15.81 4.53 -0.09
C GLY A 908 -14.69 5.20 0.73
N LYS A 909 -14.99 5.64 1.94
CA LYS A 909 -14.05 6.36 2.81
C LYS A 909 -13.93 5.69 4.16
N LEU A 910 -12.75 5.20 4.47
CA LEU A 910 -12.38 4.80 5.83
C LEU A 910 -11.94 6.04 6.63
N PRO A 911 -12.26 6.12 7.93
CA PRO A 911 -11.69 7.14 8.79
C PRO A 911 -10.18 6.90 9.01
N PRO A 912 -9.44 7.90 9.51
CA PRO A 912 -8.03 7.73 9.88
C PRO A 912 -7.80 6.53 10.80
N ARG A 913 -6.64 5.87 10.67
CA ARG A 913 -6.28 4.68 11.47
C ARG A 913 -6.50 4.85 12.98
N ILE A 914 -6.18 6.04 13.53
CA ILE A 914 -6.36 6.35 14.95
C ILE A 914 -7.83 6.23 15.38
N GLU A 915 -8.77 6.65 14.53
CA GLU A 915 -10.20 6.51 14.81
C GLU A 915 -10.68 5.06 14.71
N GLN A 916 -10.07 4.27 13.82
CA GLN A 916 -10.35 2.85 13.71
C GLN A 916 -9.88 2.07 14.95
N GLU A 917 -8.66 2.33 15.42
CA GLU A 917 -8.10 1.75 16.65
C GLU A 917 -8.91 2.18 17.88
N LYS A 918 -9.34 3.45 17.92
CA LYS A 918 -10.23 3.96 18.96
C LYS A 918 -11.56 3.23 18.98
N TRP A 919 -12.18 2.99 17.82
CA TRP A 919 -13.42 2.22 17.73
C TRP A 919 -13.27 0.81 18.28
N GLU A 920 -12.17 0.11 18.00
CA GLU A 920 -11.95 -1.24 18.54
C GLU A 920 -11.83 -1.21 20.06
N LYS A 921 -11.06 -0.25 20.60
CA LYS A 921 -10.89 -0.07 22.04
C LYS A 921 -12.21 0.22 22.74
N GLU A 922 -12.98 1.20 22.26
CA GLU A 922 -14.29 1.57 22.84
C GLU A 922 -15.27 0.40 22.76
N ARG A 923 -15.23 -0.38 21.68
CA ARG A 923 -16.07 -1.56 21.54
C ARG A 923 -15.67 -2.68 22.49
N LEU A 924 -14.39 -2.86 22.78
CA LEU A 924 -13.91 -3.78 23.81
C LEU A 924 -14.34 -3.35 25.21
N GLU A 925 -14.28 -2.06 25.52
CA GLU A 925 -14.76 -1.52 26.80
C GLU A 925 -16.27 -1.73 26.95
N TYR A 926 -17.02 -1.55 25.86
CA TYR A 926 -18.49 -1.66 25.88
C TYR A 926 -19.02 -3.10 25.84
N LYS A 927 -18.48 -3.97 24.97
CA LYS A 927 -18.96 -5.35 24.76
C LYS A 927 -18.11 -6.40 25.46
N GLY A 928 -16.89 -6.08 25.90
CA GLY A 928 -15.93 -7.03 26.44
C GLY A 928 -15.17 -7.82 25.37
N ASP A 929 -14.20 -8.61 25.82
CA ASP A 929 -13.29 -9.40 24.99
C ASP A 929 -13.82 -10.84 24.82
N GLY A 930 -14.74 -11.02 23.88
CA GLY A 930 -15.37 -12.32 23.62
C GLY A 930 -16.46 -12.27 22.55
N ILE A 931 -17.38 -13.25 22.57
CA ILE A 931 -18.52 -13.31 21.63
C ILE A 931 -19.30 -11.99 21.53
N PRO A 932 -19.64 -11.30 22.65
CA PRO A 932 -20.41 -10.06 22.55
C PRO A 932 -19.72 -8.95 21.73
N PHE A 933 -18.39 -8.99 21.58
CA PHE A 933 -17.64 -8.04 20.75
C PHE A 933 -18.15 -8.02 19.30
N PHE A 934 -18.36 -9.19 18.68
CA PHE A 934 -18.84 -9.30 17.30
C PHE A 934 -20.35 -9.62 17.21
N THR A 935 -21.07 -9.55 18.33
CA THR A 935 -22.54 -9.54 18.35
C THR A 935 -23.06 -8.15 18.04
N LEU A 936 -23.96 -8.04 17.04
CA LEU A 936 -24.51 -6.73 16.65
C LEU A 936 -25.59 -6.22 17.60
N SER A 937 -26.45 -7.11 18.12
CA SER A 937 -27.51 -6.71 19.06
C SER A 937 -26.97 -5.99 20.31
N PRO A 938 -27.60 -4.91 20.78
CA PRO A 938 -28.77 -4.22 20.20
C PRO A 938 -28.42 -3.10 19.20
N ASP A 939 -27.15 -2.91 18.84
CA ASP A 939 -26.61 -1.76 18.10
C ASP A 939 -26.80 -1.83 16.58
N PHE A 940 -27.92 -2.38 16.10
CA PHE A 940 -28.17 -2.65 14.69
C PHE A 940 -28.09 -1.39 13.83
N GLU A 941 -28.92 -0.39 14.13
CA GLU A 941 -28.98 0.86 13.36
C GLU A 941 -27.61 1.54 13.26
N LYS A 942 -26.93 1.68 14.41
CA LYS A 942 -25.59 2.28 14.48
C LYS A 942 -24.59 1.56 13.57
N TYR A 943 -24.64 0.23 13.51
CA TYR A 943 -23.74 -0.55 12.69
C TYR A 943 -24.06 -0.44 11.19
N PHE A 944 -25.34 -0.56 10.82
CA PHE A 944 -25.80 -0.41 9.44
C PHE A 944 -25.49 0.98 8.88
N GLU A 945 -25.77 2.04 9.64
CA GLU A 945 -25.49 3.41 9.21
C GLU A 945 -23.98 3.71 9.17
N ALA A 946 -23.17 3.10 10.04
CA ALA A 946 -21.71 3.23 9.96
C ALA A 946 -21.16 2.64 8.65
N LEU A 947 -21.61 1.44 8.26
CA LEU A 947 -21.20 0.83 6.98
C LEU A 947 -21.75 1.60 5.77
N ARG A 948 -22.99 2.13 5.86
CA ARG A 948 -23.57 2.98 4.82
C ARG A 948 -22.77 4.28 4.65
N SER A 949 -22.30 4.88 5.75
CA SER A 949 -21.45 6.07 5.75
C SER A 949 -20.08 5.80 5.10
N ILE A 950 -19.46 4.66 5.42
CA ILE A 950 -18.19 4.23 4.80
C ILE A 950 -18.38 4.00 3.30
N ALA A 951 -19.47 3.33 2.92
CA ALA A 951 -19.77 3.01 1.53
C ALA A 951 -20.09 4.26 0.70
N GLY A 952 -20.85 5.21 1.25
CA GLY A 952 -21.41 6.33 0.48
C GLY A 952 -22.45 5.87 -0.55
N GLU A 953 -22.80 6.76 -1.47
CA GLU A 953 -23.72 6.48 -2.59
C GLU A 953 -22.99 5.86 -3.79
N PRO A 954 -23.66 5.02 -4.62
CA PRO A 954 -23.08 4.54 -5.86
C PRO A 954 -22.73 5.71 -6.80
N VAL A 955 -21.63 5.55 -7.55
CA VAL A 955 -21.23 6.54 -8.56
C VAL A 955 -22.27 6.56 -9.69
N PRO A 956 -22.72 7.75 -10.15
CA PRO A 956 -23.66 7.85 -11.25
C PRO A 956 -23.16 7.11 -12.51
N GLY A 957 -24.03 6.30 -13.10
CA GLY A 957 -23.73 5.53 -14.31
C GLY A 957 -23.08 4.16 -14.05
N THR A 958 -22.79 3.79 -12.80
CA THR A 958 -22.39 2.42 -12.47
C THR A 958 -23.59 1.59 -12.02
N THR A 959 -23.41 0.27 -12.01
CA THR A 959 -24.41 -0.68 -11.48
C THR A 959 -24.29 -0.89 -9.96
N GLY A 960 -23.55 -0.03 -9.24
CA GLY A 960 -23.27 -0.19 -7.82
C GLY A 960 -24.53 -0.31 -6.95
N ARG A 961 -24.51 -1.21 -5.95
CA ARG A 961 -25.69 -1.50 -5.11
C ARG A 961 -26.04 -0.32 -4.20
N LEU A 962 -27.27 0.18 -4.25
CA LEU A 962 -27.74 1.18 -3.29
C LEU A 962 -28.00 0.53 -1.92
N LEU A 963 -27.41 1.07 -0.86
CA LEU A 963 -27.69 0.63 0.51
C LEU A 963 -28.81 1.48 1.10
N PRO A 964 -30.00 0.92 1.40
CA PRO A 964 -31.06 1.67 2.05
C PRO A 964 -30.64 2.05 3.48
N LYS A 965 -31.34 3.05 4.04
CA LYS A 965 -31.23 3.34 5.47
C LYS A 965 -31.73 2.14 6.29
N PHE A 966 -31.25 2.01 7.51
CA PHE A 966 -31.80 1.05 8.46
C PHE A 966 -33.30 1.27 8.64
N ASP A 967 -34.10 0.21 8.55
CA ASP A 967 -35.54 0.25 8.77
C ASP A 967 -35.88 -0.41 10.12
N PRO A 968 -36.42 0.35 11.10
CA PRO A 968 -36.85 -0.20 12.39
C PRO A 968 -37.83 -1.38 12.27
N LYS A 969 -38.60 -1.48 11.18
CA LYS A 969 -39.51 -2.61 10.92
C LYS A 969 -38.78 -3.95 10.85
N TRP A 970 -37.48 -3.97 10.53
CA TRP A 970 -36.70 -5.20 10.55
C TRP A 970 -36.60 -5.79 11.96
N LEU A 971 -36.60 -4.95 13.01
CA LEU A 971 -36.64 -5.41 14.40
C LEU A 971 -38.02 -5.94 14.80
N GLU A 972 -39.08 -5.33 14.27
CA GLU A 972 -40.46 -5.80 14.46
C GLU A 972 -40.62 -7.19 13.85
N ALA A 973 -40.25 -7.35 12.57
CA ALA A 973 -40.29 -8.65 11.88
C ALA A 973 -39.42 -9.71 12.57
N PHE A 974 -38.25 -9.33 13.10
CA PHE A 974 -37.44 -10.24 13.91
C PHE A 974 -38.17 -10.67 15.19
N SER A 975 -38.77 -9.73 15.91
CA SER A 975 -39.52 -9.99 17.15
C SER A 975 -40.74 -10.87 16.89
N GLU A 976 -41.44 -10.69 15.78
CA GLU A 976 -42.57 -11.53 15.37
C GLU A 976 -42.15 -13.00 15.16
N VAL A 977 -41.01 -13.24 14.49
CA VAL A 977 -40.48 -14.59 14.30
C VAL A 977 -40.11 -15.23 15.64
N ILE A 978 -39.47 -14.48 16.53
CA ILE A 978 -39.14 -14.95 17.89
C ILE A 978 -40.41 -15.33 18.66
N ASN A 979 -41.41 -14.44 18.66
CA ASN A 979 -42.69 -14.66 19.32
C ASN A 979 -43.42 -15.89 18.76
N ALA A 980 -43.45 -16.06 17.44
CA ALA A 980 -44.05 -17.23 16.80
C ALA A 980 -43.41 -18.54 17.27
N ARG A 981 -42.08 -18.58 17.43
CA ARG A 981 -41.37 -19.74 17.99
C ARG A 981 -41.69 -19.98 19.46
N VAL A 982 -41.71 -18.91 20.26
CA VAL A 982 -42.05 -18.97 21.70
C VAL A 982 -43.46 -19.51 21.92
N GLU A 983 -44.44 -19.01 21.18
CA GLU A 983 -45.83 -19.48 21.27
C GLU A 983 -45.98 -20.92 20.77
N TRP A 984 -45.22 -21.33 19.76
CA TRP A 984 -45.19 -22.74 19.33
C TRP A 984 -44.72 -23.66 20.46
N TRP A 985 -43.62 -23.35 21.14
CA TRP A 985 -43.15 -24.17 22.28
C TRP A 985 -44.16 -24.19 23.42
N LYS A 986 -44.75 -23.05 23.78
CA LYS A 986 -45.78 -23.00 24.84
C LYS A 986 -46.99 -23.88 24.48
N LYS A 987 -47.43 -23.86 23.22
CA LYS A 987 -48.53 -24.69 22.73
C LYS A 987 -48.20 -26.18 22.81
N GLU A 988 -47.00 -26.58 22.40
CA GLU A 988 -46.51 -27.96 22.51
C GLU A 988 -46.43 -28.42 23.98
N THR A 989 -45.85 -27.60 24.86
CA THR A 989 -45.80 -27.86 26.31
C THR A 989 -47.19 -28.06 26.89
N LYS A 990 -48.14 -27.15 26.62
CA LYS A 990 -49.52 -27.25 27.10
C LYS A 990 -50.21 -28.54 26.61
N LYS A 991 -50.04 -28.89 25.33
CA LYS A 991 -50.60 -30.11 24.75
C LYS A 991 -50.06 -31.37 25.42
N ALA A 992 -48.76 -31.41 25.72
CA ALA A 992 -48.14 -32.53 26.42
C ALA A 992 -48.61 -32.63 27.88
N GLU A 993 -48.75 -31.50 28.60
CA GLU A 993 -49.31 -31.48 29.95
C GLU A 993 -50.76 -31.97 29.99
N GLU A 994 -51.58 -31.61 28.99
CA GLU A 994 -52.96 -32.09 28.86
C GLU A 994 -53.01 -33.60 28.60
N GLN A 995 -52.12 -34.13 27.75
CA GLN A 995 -52.01 -35.58 27.51
C GLN A 995 -51.59 -36.34 28.78
N LEU A 996 -50.61 -35.85 29.52
CA LEU A 996 -50.20 -36.44 30.80
C LEU A 996 -51.38 -36.45 31.81
N LYS A 997 -52.15 -35.35 31.89
CA LYS A 997 -53.35 -35.31 32.75
C LYS A 997 -54.42 -36.33 32.32
N LEU A 998 -54.53 -36.67 31.04
CA LEU A 998 -55.46 -37.68 30.53
C LEU A 998 -54.95 -39.11 30.80
N GLU A 999 -53.65 -39.36 30.71
CA GLU A 999 -53.03 -40.65 31.03
C GLU A 999 -53.06 -40.98 32.54
N PHE A 1000 -52.99 -39.96 33.39
CA PHE A 1000 -53.06 -40.10 34.86
C PHE A 1000 -54.47 -39.94 35.46
N LYS A 1001 -55.53 -39.88 34.64
CA LYS A 1001 -56.90 -40.04 35.18
C LYS A 1001 -57.06 -41.45 35.73
N PRO A 1002 -57.49 -41.65 37.00
CA PRO A 1002 -57.83 -42.97 37.49
C PRO A 1002 -58.91 -43.54 36.56
N LYS A 1003 -58.70 -44.75 36.04
CA LYS A 1003 -59.80 -45.51 35.43
C LYS A 1003 -60.81 -45.77 36.55
N LEU A 1004 -61.90 -45.00 36.56
CA LEU A 1004 -63.08 -45.29 37.37
C LEU A 1004 -63.74 -46.59 36.89
#